data_AF-A0A1C5FWK6-F1
#
_entry.id   AF-A0A1C5FWK6-F1
#
_cell.length_a   1.000
_cell.length_b   1.000
_cell.length_c   1.000
_cell.angle_alpha   90.00
_cell.angle_beta   90.00
_cell.angle_gamma   90.00
#
_symmetry.space_group_name_H-M   'P 1'
#
loop_
_entity.id
_entity.type
_entity.pdbx_description
1 polymer ?
#
loop_
_entity_poly.entity_id
_entity_poly.type
_entity_poly.pdbx_seq_one_letter_code
_entity_poly.pdbx_strand_id
1 'polypeptide(L)'
;MPSSRPSGGHTASLAPGFWAPARYLRERITPSSAPQDPADPIPAADRLAGWRALAPFRGPEERFTDGLRAVGVTAPELRRLLGEDPAALVARLPGRPVWAGRVRSADRVSDRPCGEESLPGLLRIAEPLVRQAQDRLRVALRRLGPFPTDLDGLCAALTASVPVNRLAVLLKPTMILEINVARVEGRLASAASGEERYALFVDSLTRPEVRHRLWSEYPVLARSVAELLDGWVADRLRFARHLRDDLAPLCEALLSGARPGGVVSVRFGHGDVHRRGRSVCRVEFRAAPPVFYKPRSLAVDEQFARLLRRFNQDSPYGLRTPHTLTRADHGWAECVTARPCATPRDMAGFYWRTGALLALVHALHGADFHHENVIASGEHPVLVDLEALLHPRPPAKAPRHDPNGPNGSGDTAEAEPEEPALAALRASVRATALLPTKVVLDGAVAGASAADYSGLNGSGDQPSVVPVPVEKNAGTDQVHIVWEHVRTPGAENRPRLPDGSHARLDDHVSDVLAGFRFGYDWIAAEQAELLAPGGLVAGFAGTPVRFLPRPSYVYAKVLTESTHPDFLRDALERERGTARLCGGRYAGPAGEVVARAEMDAVLRGDIPLFEALPGARKLLLDDGRSVPGFFAEPALVAVRRRIEAMGPEDRELQERIVAGSFAGGVDISLLEAPPATRRRPRTRTADPGELVAAATEIGDRVRRLATAGRGRIGWIAPRPVAYGVWDLAPLDQDLYSGLSGIGLFLARLGSVGGHPRFASLALDVADEVVRRLGARDAGGGGAAG
;
A
#
# COMPACT_ATOMS: atom_id res chain seq x y z
N MET A 1 -22.29 -31.55 -21.89
CA MET A 1 -21.65 -32.70 -22.55
C MET A 1 -21.19 -33.70 -21.48
N PRO A 2 -21.31 -35.03 -21.70
CA PRO A 2 -21.99 -35.90 -20.74
C PRO A 2 -21.13 -36.45 -19.60
N SER A 3 -21.67 -36.28 -18.40
CA SER A 3 -21.73 -37.19 -17.26
C SER A 3 -21.21 -38.63 -17.48
N SER A 4 -20.03 -38.92 -16.91
CA SER A 4 -19.73 -40.23 -16.34
C SER A 4 -18.69 -40.07 -15.23
N ARG A 5 -19.13 -40.08 -13.96
CA ARG A 5 -18.25 -40.30 -12.80
C ARG A 5 -18.68 -41.63 -12.16
N PRO A 6 -17.75 -42.58 -11.93
CA PRO A 6 -18.10 -43.88 -11.39
C PRO A 6 -18.50 -43.75 -9.92
N SER A 7 -19.69 -44.26 -9.59
CA SER A 7 -20.14 -44.54 -8.23
C SER A 7 -19.41 -45.78 -7.70
N GLY A 8 -18.35 -45.56 -6.93
CA GLY A 8 -17.61 -46.62 -6.26
C GLY A 8 -17.23 -46.20 -4.84
N GLY A 9 -17.83 -46.83 -3.84
CA GLY A 9 -17.47 -46.70 -2.44
C GLY A 9 -16.07 -47.28 -2.19
N HIS A 10 -15.06 -46.42 -2.27
CA HIS A 10 -13.74 -46.66 -1.72
C HIS A 10 -13.44 -45.55 -0.72
N THR A 11 -12.85 -45.91 0.42
CA THR A 11 -12.31 -44.98 1.42
C THR A 11 -11.51 -43.88 0.71
N ALA A 12 -12.15 -42.72 0.52
CA ALA A 12 -11.74 -41.73 -0.46
C ALA A 12 -10.49 -41.00 0.02
N SER A 13 -9.31 -41.59 -0.12
CA SER A 13 -8.05 -40.92 0.16
C SER A 13 -7.69 -39.97 -0.98
N LEU A 14 -7.12 -38.80 -0.67
CA LEU A 14 -6.55 -37.88 -1.67
C LEU A 14 -5.63 -38.61 -2.66
N ALA A 15 -5.92 -38.44 -3.96
CA ALA A 15 -5.15 -39.07 -5.04
C ALA A 15 -3.65 -38.71 -4.92
N PRO A 16 -2.71 -39.65 -5.11
CA PRO A 16 -1.28 -39.39 -4.92
C PRO A 16 -0.73 -38.18 -5.71
N GLY A 17 -1.30 -37.89 -6.88
CA GLY A 17 -0.91 -36.80 -7.79
C GLY A 17 -1.74 -35.51 -7.68
N PHE A 18 -2.65 -35.36 -6.69
CA PHE A 18 -3.55 -34.20 -6.59
C PHE A 18 -2.82 -32.83 -6.56
N TRP A 19 -1.54 -32.83 -6.17
CA TRP A 19 -0.71 -31.64 -6.05
C TRP A 19 -0.18 -31.09 -7.38
N ALA A 20 -0.25 -31.86 -8.47
CA ALA A 20 0.37 -31.50 -9.74
C ALA A 20 -0.19 -30.21 -10.36
N PRO A 21 -1.52 -29.99 -10.43
CA PRO A 21 -2.07 -28.73 -10.94
C PRO A 21 -1.69 -27.52 -10.08
N ALA A 22 -1.32 -27.73 -8.80
CA ALA A 22 -0.90 -26.68 -7.89
C ALA A 22 0.58 -26.27 -8.03
N ARG A 23 1.29 -26.76 -9.05
CA ARG A 23 2.67 -26.33 -9.38
C ARG A 23 2.68 -25.10 -10.27
N TYR A 24 3.34 -24.03 -9.80
CA TYR A 24 3.56 -22.80 -10.56
C TYR A 24 4.56 -23.02 -11.70
N LEU A 25 4.60 -22.14 -12.71
CA LEU A 25 5.44 -22.25 -13.92
C LEU A 25 6.88 -22.63 -13.58
N ARG A 26 7.53 -21.88 -12.68
CA ARG A 26 8.93 -22.12 -12.30
C ARG A 26 9.20 -23.48 -11.66
N GLU A 27 8.19 -24.03 -10.98
CA GLU A 27 8.31 -25.34 -10.34
C GLU A 27 8.14 -26.47 -11.35
N ARG A 28 7.59 -26.16 -12.53
CA ARG A 28 7.50 -27.05 -13.69
C ARG A 28 8.77 -27.01 -14.55
N ILE A 29 9.62 -26.00 -14.41
CA ILE A 29 10.88 -25.89 -15.16
C ILE A 29 11.98 -26.66 -14.42
N THR A 30 12.54 -27.68 -15.08
CA THR A 30 13.77 -28.35 -14.64
C THR A 30 14.84 -28.17 -15.72
N PRO A 31 16.12 -27.93 -15.37
CA PRO A 31 17.19 -27.69 -16.36
C PRO A 31 17.38 -28.81 -17.40
N SER A 32 16.87 -30.02 -17.13
CA SER A 32 17.06 -31.21 -17.98
C SER A 32 15.81 -31.75 -18.66
N SER A 33 14.62 -31.15 -18.51
CA SER A 33 13.39 -31.70 -19.11
C SER A 33 12.20 -30.71 -19.16
N ALA A 34 12.26 -29.71 -20.03
CA ALA A 34 11.01 -29.10 -20.50
C ALA A 34 10.26 -30.13 -21.36
N PRO A 35 8.91 -30.16 -21.37
CA PRO A 35 8.17 -31.04 -22.27
C PRO A 35 8.66 -30.81 -23.71
N GLN A 36 8.95 -31.88 -24.45
CA GLN A 36 9.49 -31.77 -25.82
C GLN A 36 8.41 -31.32 -26.83
N ASP A 37 7.16 -31.70 -26.61
CA ASP A 37 5.98 -31.26 -27.36
C ASP A 37 4.79 -30.98 -26.40
N PRO A 38 3.88 -30.04 -26.74
CA PRO A 38 2.63 -29.88 -25.98
C PRO A 38 1.76 -31.14 -26.14
N ALA A 39 1.35 -31.76 -25.04
CA ALA A 39 0.56 -33.00 -25.06
C ALA A 39 -0.83 -32.80 -25.69
N ASP A 40 -1.37 -31.57 -25.63
CA ASP A 40 -2.59 -31.15 -26.34
C ASP A 40 -2.44 -29.71 -26.88
N PRO A 41 -2.45 -29.48 -28.20
CA PRO A 41 -2.21 -28.17 -28.80
C PRO A 41 -3.37 -27.16 -28.61
N ILE A 42 -4.60 -27.62 -28.35
CA ILE A 42 -5.79 -26.74 -28.29
C ILE A 42 -5.87 -26.00 -26.93
N PRO A 43 -5.84 -26.67 -25.76
CA PRO A 43 -5.82 -25.99 -24.45
C PRO A 43 -4.61 -25.08 -24.26
N ALA A 44 -3.47 -25.43 -24.87
CA ALA A 44 -2.26 -24.60 -24.84
C ALA A 44 -2.47 -23.25 -25.56
N ALA A 45 -3.16 -23.25 -26.69
CA ALA A 45 -3.43 -22.04 -27.47
C ALA A 45 -4.39 -21.08 -26.74
N ASP A 46 -5.48 -21.61 -26.17
CA ASP A 46 -6.45 -20.80 -25.43
C ASP A 46 -5.84 -20.16 -24.17
N ARG A 47 -5.06 -20.95 -23.41
CA ARG A 47 -4.34 -20.44 -22.24
C ARG A 47 -3.35 -19.34 -22.65
N LEU A 48 -2.59 -19.55 -23.73
CA LEU A 48 -1.63 -18.57 -24.25
C LEU A 48 -2.33 -17.29 -24.73
N ALA A 49 -3.49 -17.39 -25.36
CA ALA A 49 -4.30 -16.24 -25.75
C ALA A 49 -4.71 -15.41 -24.53
N GLY A 50 -5.08 -16.07 -23.42
CA GLY A 50 -5.37 -15.39 -22.16
C GLY A 50 -4.16 -14.66 -21.56
N TRP A 51 -2.94 -15.18 -21.72
CA TRP A 51 -1.71 -14.45 -21.34
C TRP A 51 -1.52 -13.21 -22.23
N ARG A 52 -1.67 -13.35 -23.55
CA ARG A 52 -1.57 -12.23 -24.50
C ARG A 52 -2.65 -11.16 -24.30
N ALA A 53 -3.79 -11.51 -23.70
CA ALA A 53 -4.86 -10.56 -23.42
C ALA A 53 -4.54 -9.58 -22.28
N LEU A 54 -3.59 -9.92 -21.40
CA LEU A 54 -3.22 -9.07 -20.26
C LEU A 54 -2.50 -7.80 -20.70
N ALA A 55 -2.77 -6.69 -20.02
CA ALA A 55 -2.20 -5.37 -20.37
C ALA A 55 -0.65 -5.34 -20.53
N PRO A 56 0.16 -6.05 -19.71
CA PRO A 56 1.62 -6.09 -19.93
C PRO A 56 2.03 -6.78 -21.23
N PHE A 57 1.27 -7.78 -21.67
CA PHE A 57 1.59 -8.72 -22.74
C PHE A 57 0.85 -8.45 -24.06
N ARG A 58 -0.15 -7.56 -24.03
CA ARG A 58 -0.98 -7.20 -25.19
C ARG A 58 -0.20 -6.32 -26.16
N GLY A 59 -0.21 -6.69 -27.45
CA GLY A 59 0.41 -5.92 -28.52
C GLY A 59 1.35 -6.79 -29.39
N PRO A 60 2.39 -6.18 -29.99
CA PRO A 60 3.37 -6.88 -30.81
C PRO A 60 4.12 -8.01 -30.07
N GLU A 61 4.68 -8.96 -30.84
CA GLU A 61 5.39 -10.13 -30.30
C GLU A 61 6.59 -9.78 -29.40
N GLU A 62 7.28 -8.68 -29.72
CA GLU A 62 8.41 -8.17 -28.93
C GLU A 62 7.98 -7.83 -27.51
N ARG A 63 6.83 -7.15 -27.36
CA ARG A 63 6.27 -6.80 -26.05
C ARG A 63 5.86 -8.05 -25.26
N PHE A 64 5.30 -9.04 -25.94
CA PHE A 64 5.01 -10.32 -25.32
C PHE A 64 6.29 -10.97 -24.79
N THR A 65 7.32 -11.04 -25.62
CA THR A 65 8.62 -11.63 -25.30
C THR A 65 9.33 -10.89 -24.16
N ASP A 66 9.37 -9.56 -24.20
CA ASP A 66 9.97 -8.72 -23.17
C ASP A 66 9.25 -8.88 -21.83
N GLY A 67 7.92 -8.89 -21.83
CA GLY A 67 7.14 -9.12 -20.61
C GLY A 67 7.43 -10.48 -19.98
N LEU A 68 7.63 -11.52 -20.79
CA LEU A 68 7.91 -12.87 -20.29
C LEU A 68 9.28 -12.99 -19.61
N ARG A 69 10.21 -12.05 -19.80
CA ARG A 69 11.49 -12.05 -19.06
C ARG A 69 11.28 -11.95 -17.55
N ALA A 70 10.34 -11.12 -17.10
CA ALA A 70 9.96 -11.03 -15.67
C ALA A 70 9.32 -12.33 -15.15
N VAL A 71 8.64 -13.08 -16.03
CA VAL A 71 8.06 -14.40 -15.74
C VAL A 71 9.14 -15.51 -15.79
N GLY A 72 10.32 -15.23 -16.34
CA GLY A 72 11.45 -16.14 -16.40
C GLY A 72 11.26 -17.33 -17.35
N VAL A 73 10.49 -17.14 -18.43
CA VAL A 73 10.25 -18.15 -19.47
C VAL A 73 10.31 -17.52 -20.86
N THR A 74 10.66 -18.30 -21.88
CA THR A 74 10.47 -17.90 -23.28
C THR A 74 9.05 -18.20 -23.75
N ALA A 75 8.59 -17.56 -24.82
CA ALA A 75 7.26 -17.82 -25.39
C ALA A 75 7.06 -19.31 -25.81
N PRO A 76 8.04 -20.00 -26.44
CA PRO A 76 7.92 -21.43 -26.72
C PRO A 76 7.85 -22.29 -25.46
N GLU A 77 8.66 -21.98 -24.43
CA GLU A 77 8.61 -22.70 -23.15
C GLU A 77 7.26 -22.53 -22.46
N LEU A 78 6.74 -21.29 -22.40
CA LEU A 78 5.43 -21.02 -21.84
C LEU A 78 4.35 -21.85 -22.55
N ARG A 79 4.32 -21.86 -23.89
CA ARG A 79 3.34 -22.65 -24.65
C ARG A 79 3.39 -24.14 -24.28
N ARG A 80 4.58 -24.72 -24.15
CA ARG A 80 4.74 -26.14 -23.79
C ARG A 80 4.29 -26.41 -22.35
N LEU A 81 4.62 -25.53 -21.40
CA LEU A 81 4.20 -25.66 -20.00
C LEU A 81 2.68 -25.50 -19.81
N LEU A 82 2.04 -24.64 -20.61
CA LEU A 82 0.59 -24.41 -20.56
C LEU A 82 -0.22 -25.63 -21.05
N GLY A 83 0.36 -26.44 -21.94
CA GLY A 83 -0.25 -27.65 -22.52
C GLY A 83 0.18 -28.97 -21.87
N GLU A 84 0.92 -28.93 -20.75
CA GLU A 84 1.37 -30.14 -20.06
C GLU A 84 0.26 -30.74 -19.20
N ASP A 85 -0.05 -32.02 -19.44
CA ASP A 85 -1.03 -32.79 -18.66
C ASP A 85 -0.53 -33.08 -17.22
N PRO A 86 -1.39 -33.02 -16.19
CA PRO A 86 -1.00 -33.29 -14.81
C PRO A 86 -0.36 -34.67 -14.57
N ALA A 87 -0.77 -35.73 -15.26
CA ALA A 87 -0.16 -37.05 -15.11
C ALA A 87 1.26 -37.08 -15.70
N ALA A 88 1.46 -36.43 -16.85
CA ALA A 88 2.79 -36.23 -17.43
C ALA A 88 3.70 -35.42 -16.48
N LEU A 89 3.16 -34.38 -15.85
CA LEU A 89 3.87 -33.57 -14.86
C LEU A 89 4.29 -34.39 -13.63
N VAL A 90 3.41 -35.26 -13.11
CA VAL A 90 3.73 -36.18 -12.00
C VAL A 90 4.85 -37.15 -12.38
N ALA A 91 4.80 -37.72 -13.59
CA ALA A 91 5.83 -38.63 -14.07
C ALA A 91 7.19 -37.93 -14.21
N ARG A 92 7.18 -36.68 -14.67
CA ARG A 92 8.39 -35.88 -14.90
C ARG A 92 9.02 -35.32 -13.63
N LEU A 93 8.21 -34.94 -12.63
CA LEU A 93 8.67 -34.35 -11.37
C LEU A 93 8.47 -35.31 -10.19
N PRO A 94 9.39 -36.27 -9.98
CA PRO A 94 9.30 -37.18 -8.85
C PRO A 94 9.48 -36.41 -7.54
N GLY A 95 8.51 -36.53 -6.63
CA GLY A 95 8.59 -35.95 -5.29
C GLY A 95 7.35 -35.13 -4.90
N ARG A 96 6.62 -35.64 -3.91
CA ARG A 96 5.48 -34.94 -3.33
C ARG A 96 5.96 -33.71 -2.54
N PRO A 97 5.46 -32.49 -2.83
CA PRO A 97 5.85 -31.30 -2.08
C PRO A 97 5.39 -31.38 -0.61
N VAL A 98 6.13 -30.70 0.27
CA VAL A 98 5.91 -30.74 1.74
C VAL A 98 4.50 -30.30 2.12
N TRP A 99 3.96 -29.26 1.49
CA TRP A 99 2.59 -28.80 1.73
C TRP A 99 1.56 -29.89 1.40
N ALA A 100 1.76 -30.63 0.31
CA ALA A 100 0.88 -31.74 -0.05
C ALA A 100 0.98 -32.85 0.99
N GLY A 101 2.20 -33.06 1.53
CA GLY A 101 2.51 -33.78 2.78
C GLY A 101 1.53 -33.47 3.92
N ARG A 102 1.43 -32.18 4.26
CA ARG A 102 0.55 -31.65 5.31
C ARG A 102 -0.91 -31.95 5.05
N VAL A 103 -1.42 -31.58 3.86
CA VAL A 103 -2.84 -31.75 3.50
C VAL A 103 -3.30 -33.20 3.69
N ARG A 104 -2.60 -34.18 3.12
CA ARG A 104 -3.02 -35.59 3.26
C ARG A 104 -2.78 -36.20 4.65
N SER A 105 -2.00 -35.56 5.52
CA SER A 105 -1.80 -36.03 6.90
C SER A 105 -2.69 -35.30 7.92
N ALA A 106 -3.41 -34.26 7.51
CA ALA A 106 -4.22 -33.43 8.39
C ALA A 106 -5.33 -34.23 9.09
N ASP A 107 -5.96 -35.16 8.38
CA ASP A 107 -7.05 -36.00 8.91
C ASP A 107 -6.57 -37.13 9.85
N ARG A 108 -5.25 -37.27 10.06
CA ARG A 108 -4.66 -38.25 11.00
C ARG A 108 -4.44 -37.68 12.40
N VAL A 109 -4.66 -36.38 12.59
CA VAL A 109 -4.47 -35.73 13.89
C VAL A 109 -5.63 -36.12 14.82
N SER A 110 -5.28 -36.55 16.05
CA SER A 110 -6.19 -37.07 17.07
C SER A 110 -7.11 -35.99 17.67
N ASP A 111 -8.01 -36.42 18.56
CA ASP A 111 -9.15 -35.69 19.11
C ASP A 111 -8.83 -34.27 19.61
N ARG A 112 -9.86 -33.43 19.53
CA ARG A 112 -9.86 -32.02 19.92
C ARG A 112 -9.37 -31.85 21.36
N PRO A 113 -8.31 -31.06 21.64
CA PRO A 113 -7.99 -30.65 23.00
C PRO A 113 -9.18 -29.89 23.62
N CYS A 114 -9.44 -30.13 24.90
CA CYS A 114 -10.50 -29.42 25.63
C CYS A 114 -10.25 -27.90 25.62
N GLY A 115 -11.24 -27.11 25.17
CA GLY A 115 -11.19 -25.63 25.20
C GLY A 115 -10.81 -24.91 23.90
N GLU A 116 -10.49 -25.61 22.80
CA GLU A 116 -10.30 -24.95 21.49
C GLU A 116 -11.64 -24.68 20.80
N GLU A 117 -11.89 -23.45 20.33
CA GLU A 117 -13.07 -23.11 19.53
C GLU A 117 -12.96 -23.64 18.09
N SER A 118 -14.12 -23.94 17.48
CA SER A 118 -14.15 -24.43 16.09
C SER A 118 -14.04 -23.25 15.15
N LEU A 119 -13.44 -23.48 13.98
CA LEU A 119 -13.47 -22.47 12.93
C LEU A 119 -14.93 -22.15 12.54
N PRO A 120 -15.28 -20.87 12.34
CA PRO A 120 -16.66 -20.49 12.06
C PRO A 120 -17.09 -20.89 10.64
N GLY A 121 -18.32 -21.41 10.54
CA GLY A 121 -19.04 -21.59 9.26
C GLY A 121 -18.24 -22.31 8.17
N LEU A 122 -18.15 -21.66 7.01
CA LEU A 122 -17.47 -22.19 5.82
C LEU A 122 -15.96 -22.49 6.03
N LEU A 123 -15.33 -21.98 7.09
CA LEU A 123 -13.92 -22.20 7.36
C LEU A 123 -13.63 -23.58 7.96
N ARG A 124 -14.66 -24.34 8.39
CA ARG A 124 -14.52 -25.68 8.99
C ARG A 124 -13.77 -26.68 8.11
N ILE A 125 -13.75 -26.48 6.79
CA ILE A 125 -12.94 -27.28 5.85
C ILE A 125 -11.45 -27.32 6.23
N ALA A 126 -10.91 -26.24 6.79
CA ALA A 126 -9.49 -26.12 7.16
C ALA A 126 -9.20 -26.55 8.60
N GLU A 127 -10.20 -26.98 9.38
CA GLU A 127 -10.06 -27.28 10.80
C GLU A 127 -8.98 -28.34 11.10
N PRO A 128 -8.87 -29.47 10.36
CA PRO A 128 -7.79 -30.44 10.58
C PRO A 128 -6.39 -29.88 10.29
N LEU A 129 -6.27 -29.01 9.28
CA LEU A 129 -5.01 -28.36 8.92
C LEU A 129 -4.59 -27.34 10.00
N VAL A 130 -5.54 -26.57 10.53
CA VAL A 130 -5.32 -25.63 11.63
C VAL A 130 -4.87 -26.36 12.89
N ARG A 131 -5.55 -27.45 13.27
CA ARG A 131 -5.15 -28.28 14.43
C ARG A 131 -3.76 -28.86 14.25
N GLN A 132 -3.47 -29.41 13.07
CA GLN A 132 -2.13 -29.89 12.73
C GLN A 132 -1.08 -28.77 12.85
N ALA A 133 -1.40 -27.52 12.45
CA ALA A 133 -0.50 -26.39 12.62
C ALA A 133 -0.29 -25.99 14.08
N GLN A 134 -1.37 -25.97 14.88
CA GLN A 134 -1.32 -25.70 16.32
C GLN A 134 -0.46 -26.72 17.07
N ASP A 135 -0.60 -28.02 16.77
CA ASP A 135 0.23 -29.06 17.37
C ASP A 135 1.71 -28.92 17.01
N ARG A 136 2.00 -28.60 15.75
CA ARG A 136 3.37 -28.29 15.32
C ARG A 136 3.94 -27.09 16.07
N LEU A 137 3.14 -26.04 16.26
CA LEU A 137 3.56 -24.87 17.03
C LEU A 137 3.82 -25.25 18.50
N ARG A 138 2.93 -26.00 19.15
CA ARG A 138 3.12 -26.48 20.53
C ARG A 138 4.42 -27.26 20.69
N VAL A 139 4.68 -28.21 19.79
CA VAL A 139 5.92 -29.01 19.80
C VAL A 139 7.14 -28.11 19.60
N ALA A 140 7.06 -27.15 18.66
CA ALA A 140 8.15 -26.23 18.40
C ALA A 140 8.43 -25.28 19.58
N LEU A 141 7.38 -24.76 20.23
CA LEU A 141 7.50 -23.91 21.41
C LEU A 141 8.12 -24.66 22.60
N ARG A 142 7.70 -25.91 22.85
CA ARG A 142 8.32 -26.76 23.89
C ARG A 142 9.82 -26.98 23.65
N ARG A 143 10.24 -27.10 22.38
CA ARG A 143 11.65 -27.28 22.00
C ARG A 143 12.49 -26.01 22.14
N LEU A 144 11.89 -24.82 22.17
CA LEU A 144 12.66 -23.60 22.43
C LEU A 144 13.21 -23.55 23.86
N GLY A 145 12.67 -24.35 24.78
CA GLY A 145 13.04 -24.35 26.20
C GLY A 145 11.99 -23.66 27.08
N PRO A 146 12.17 -23.67 28.41
CA PRO A 146 11.23 -23.02 29.32
C PRO A 146 11.20 -21.51 29.08
N PHE A 147 10.01 -20.93 29.09
CA PHE A 147 9.84 -19.48 29.13
C PHE A 147 9.91 -19.02 30.59
N PRO A 148 10.43 -17.81 30.87
CA PRO A 148 10.31 -17.19 32.19
C PRO A 148 8.83 -17.11 32.63
N THR A 149 8.57 -17.17 33.93
CA THR A 149 7.21 -17.02 34.50
C THR A 149 6.58 -15.69 34.14
N ASP A 150 7.40 -14.66 33.85
CA ASP A 150 6.96 -13.36 33.34
C ASP A 150 6.19 -13.48 32.00
N LEU A 151 6.37 -14.59 31.28
CA LEU A 151 5.73 -14.88 30.00
C LEU A 151 4.69 -16.01 30.10
N ASP A 152 4.21 -16.33 31.30
CA ASP A 152 3.12 -17.28 31.50
C ASP A 152 1.92 -16.92 30.62
N GLY A 153 1.33 -17.93 29.97
CA GLY A 153 0.23 -17.74 29.01
C GLY A 153 0.67 -17.49 27.57
N LEU A 154 1.95 -17.20 27.29
CA LEU A 154 2.45 -16.95 25.93
C LEU A 154 2.14 -18.09 24.95
N CYS A 155 2.46 -19.33 25.32
CA CYS A 155 2.23 -20.47 24.43
C CYS A 155 0.74 -20.67 24.09
N ALA A 156 -0.14 -20.44 25.07
CA ALA A 156 -1.59 -20.51 24.87
C ALA A 156 -2.07 -19.38 23.95
N ALA A 157 -1.63 -18.13 24.22
CA ALA A 157 -1.97 -16.96 23.41
C ALA A 157 -1.54 -17.11 21.95
N LEU A 158 -0.34 -17.64 21.70
CA LEU A 158 0.17 -17.87 20.34
C LEU A 158 -0.57 -18.98 19.60
N THR A 159 -0.93 -20.05 20.30
CA THR A 159 -1.61 -21.20 19.69
C THR A 159 -3.08 -20.91 19.40
N ALA A 160 -3.73 -20.08 20.22
CA ALA A 160 -5.14 -19.69 20.05
C ALA A 160 -5.35 -18.68 18.92
N SER A 161 -4.35 -17.85 18.59
CA SER A 161 -4.48 -16.75 17.62
C SER A 161 -4.23 -17.20 16.18
N VAL A 162 -5.12 -18.07 15.69
CA VAL A 162 -5.19 -18.56 14.31
C VAL A 162 -5.54 -17.41 13.33
N PRO A 163 -4.99 -17.37 12.11
CA PRO A 163 -5.21 -16.29 11.15
C PRO A 163 -6.57 -16.40 10.43
N VAL A 164 -7.67 -16.31 11.18
CA VAL A 164 -9.05 -16.52 10.68
C VAL A 164 -9.40 -15.60 9.49
N ASN A 165 -9.04 -14.31 9.56
CA ASN A 165 -9.34 -13.36 8.49
C ASN A 165 -8.64 -13.73 7.17
N ARG A 166 -7.38 -14.18 7.21
CA ARG A 166 -6.66 -14.61 6.02
C ARG A 166 -7.18 -15.94 5.48
N LEU A 167 -7.56 -16.87 6.37
CA LEU A 167 -8.25 -18.09 5.98
C LEU A 167 -9.59 -17.77 5.29
N ALA A 168 -10.33 -16.77 5.77
CA ALA A 168 -11.58 -16.35 5.16
C ALA A 168 -11.40 -15.82 3.73
N VAL A 169 -10.40 -14.96 3.50
CA VAL A 169 -10.08 -14.43 2.16
C VAL A 169 -9.74 -15.56 1.16
N LEU A 170 -9.07 -16.63 1.61
CA LEU A 170 -8.74 -17.78 0.78
C LEU A 170 -9.93 -18.73 0.57
N LEU A 171 -10.63 -19.10 1.65
CA LEU A 171 -11.60 -20.21 1.64
C LEU A 171 -13.00 -19.78 1.21
N LYS A 172 -13.49 -18.62 1.69
CA LYS A 172 -14.89 -18.26 1.53
C LYS A 172 -15.35 -18.17 0.07
N PRO A 173 -14.61 -17.56 -0.87
CA PRO A 173 -15.06 -17.50 -2.27
C PRO A 173 -15.34 -18.88 -2.87
N THR A 174 -14.48 -19.86 -2.55
CA THR A 174 -14.64 -21.24 -3.03
C THR A 174 -15.78 -21.95 -2.31
N MET A 175 -15.90 -21.79 -0.99
CA MET A 175 -16.97 -22.44 -0.24
C MET A 175 -18.37 -21.87 -0.57
N ILE A 176 -18.45 -20.58 -0.90
CA ILE A 176 -19.66 -19.91 -1.38
C ILE A 176 -20.05 -20.45 -2.76
N LEU A 177 -19.09 -20.71 -3.65
CA LEU A 177 -19.37 -21.41 -4.91
C LEU A 177 -19.88 -22.83 -4.65
N GLU A 178 -19.21 -23.58 -3.77
CA GLU A 178 -19.53 -24.99 -3.53
C GLU A 178 -20.87 -25.22 -2.83
N ILE A 179 -21.32 -24.32 -1.95
CA ILE A 179 -22.67 -24.38 -1.39
C ILE A 179 -23.72 -24.11 -2.48
N ASN A 180 -23.46 -23.17 -3.39
CA ASN A 180 -24.34 -22.94 -4.53
C ASN A 180 -24.40 -24.15 -5.47
N VAL A 181 -23.27 -24.80 -5.75
CA VAL A 181 -23.23 -26.06 -6.52
C VAL A 181 -24.03 -27.15 -5.80
N ALA A 182 -23.84 -27.34 -4.50
CA ALA A 182 -24.58 -28.32 -3.72
C ALA A 182 -26.09 -28.06 -3.71
N ARG A 183 -26.51 -26.79 -3.68
CA ARG A 183 -27.90 -26.36 -3.80
C ARG A 183 -28.49 -26.70 -5.17
N VAL A 184 -27.81 -26.32 -6.25
CA VAL A 184 -28.26 -26.57 -7.63
C VAL A 184 -28.32 -28.06 -7.97
N GLU A 185 -27.39 -28.86 -7.44
CA GLU A 185 -27.36 -30.32 -7.61
C GLU A 185 -28.36 -31.07 -6.70
N GLY A 186 -29.14 -30.37 -5.88
CA GLY A 186 -30.11 -30.98 -4.97
C GLY A 186 -29.49 -31.74 -3.79
N ARG A 187 -28.17 -31.62 -3.55
CA ARG A 187 -27.46 -32.30 -2.44
C ARG A 187 -27.89 -31.81 -1.06
N LEU A 188 -28.53 -30.65 -0.99
CA LEU A 188 -29.03 -30.03 0.24
C LEU A 188 -30.57 -30.12 0.36
N ALA A 189 -31.24 -30.86 -0.53
CA ALA A 189 -32.71 -30.88 -0.59
C ALA A 189 -33.40 -31.50 0.63
N SER A 190 -32.65 -32.16 1.53
CA SER A 190 -33.17 -32.74 2.77
C SER A 190 -33.50 -31.70 3.86
N ALA A 191 -33.11 -30.43 3.68
CA ALA A 191 -33.35 -29.33 4.63
C ALA A 191 -34.35 -28.31 4.06
N ALA A 192 -35.23 -27.80 4.93
CA ALA A 192 -36.39 -27.01 4.55
C ALA A 192 -36.05 -25.52 4.32
N SER A 193 -35.21 -24.94 5.19
CA SER A 193 -34.81 -23.52 5.08
C SER A 193 -33.42 -23.31 4.48
N GLY A 194 -33.10 -22.07 4.10
CA GLY A 194 -31.78 -21.73 3.57
C GLY A 194 -30.68 -21.82 4.63
N GLU A 195 -31.02 -21.51 5.88
CA GLU A 195 -30.18 -21.62 7.06
C GLU A 195 -29.87 -23.08 7.41
N GLU A 196 -30.89 -23.95 7.36
CA GLU A 196 -30.71 -25.39 7.57
C GLU A 196 -29.84 -26.00 6.47
N ARG A 197 -30.03 -25.59 5.21
CA ARG A 197 -29.18 -26.01 4.08
C ARG A 197 -27.74 -25.53 4.23
N TYR A 198 -27.53 -24.31 4.74
CA TYR A 198 -26.21 -23.80 5.08
C TYR A 198 -25.55 -24.61 6.20
N ALA A 199 -26.28 -24.87 7.28
CA ALA A 199 -25.78 -25.68 8.40
C ALA A 199 -25.39 -27.10 7.94
N LEU A 200 -26.23 -27.73 7.11
CA LEU A 200 -25.95 -29.04 6.50
C LEU A 200 -24.69 -29.03 5.64
N PHE A 201 -24.50 -27.99 4.82
CA PHE A 201 -23.29 -27.84 4.02
C PHE A 201 -22.05 -27.66 4.92
N VAL A 202 -22.12 -26.78 5.91
CA VAL A 202 -21.03 -26.53 6.89
C VAL A 202 -20.67 -27.80 7.66
N ASP A 203 -21.65 -28.59 8.07
CA ASP A 203 -21.41 -29.88 8.73
C ASP A 203 -20.72 -30.88 7.79
N SER A 204 -21.13 -30.93 6.52
CA SER A 204 -20.50 -31.80 5.51
C SER A 204 -19.00 -31.53 5.32
N LEU A 205 -18.52 -30.29 5.56
CA LEU A 205 -17.09 -29.94 5.48
C LEU A 205 -16.23 -30.66 6.54
N THR A 206 -16.86 -31.22 7.58
CA THR A 206 -16.19 -32.01 8.63
C THR A 206 -15.93 -33.45 8.21
N ARG A 207 -16.49 -33.90 7.09
CA ARG A 207 -16.32 -35.26 6.57
C ARG A 207 -15.06 -35.38 5.71
N PRO A 208 -14.13 -36.31 6.00
CA PRO A 208 -12.88 -36.46 5.24
C PRO A 208 -13.08 -36.60 3.73
N GLU A 209 -14.09 -37.36 3.30
CA GLU A 209 -14.42 -37.58 1.90
C GLU A 209 -14.81 -36.29 1.16
N VAL A 210 -15.54 -35.38 1.83
CA VAL A 210 -15.91 -34.07 1.25
C VAL A 210 -14.68 -33.18 1.15
N ARG A 211 -13.84 -33.14 2.21
CA ARG A 211 -12.58 -32.40 2.17
C ARG A 211 -11.65 -32.89 1.07
N HIS A 212 -11.45 -34.20 0.97
CA HIS A 212 -10.58 -34.79 -0.05
C HIS A 212 -11.07 -34.49 -1.47
N ARG A 213 -12.38 -34.52 -1.71
CA ARG A 213 -12.96 -34.08 -2.99
C ARG A 213 -12.63 -32.61 -3.27
N LEU A 214 -12.87 -31.72 -2.31
CA LEU A 214 -12.63 -30.28 -2.46
C LEU A 214 -11.15 -29.94 -2.63
N TRP A 215 -10.25 -30.59 -1.89
CA TRP A 215 -8.80 -30.42 -2.06
C TRP A 215 -8.26 -31.00 -3.37
N SER A 216 -8.95 -31.98 -3.95
CA SER A 216 -8.61 -32.50 -5.29
C SER A 216 -9.10 -31.57 -6.40
N GLU A 217 -10.27 -30.96 -6.23
CA GLU A 217 -10.84 -29.98 -7.17
C GLU A 217 -10.09 -28.64 -7.12
N TYR A 218 -9.72 -28.18 -5.93
CA TYR A 218 -9.03 -26.89 -5.68
C TYR A 218 -7.65 -27.09 -5.05
N PRO A 219 -6.69 -27.74 -5.73
CA PRO A 219 -5.39 -28.06 -5.15
C PRO A 219 -4.53 -26.81 -4.88
N VAL A 220 -4.74 -25.71 -5.60
CA VAL A 220 -4.04 -24.44 -5.32
C VAL A 220 -4.56 -23.81 -4.03
N LEU A 221 -5.86 -23.95 -3.73
CA LEU A 221 -6.42 -23.53 -2.44
C LEU A 221 -5.82 -24.36 -1.30
N ALA A 222 -5.77 -25.69 -1.46
CA ALA A 222 -5.18 -26.59 -0.47
C ALA A 222 -3.71 -26.22 -0.18
N ARG A 223 -2.93 -25.94 -1.24
CA ARG A 223 -1.56 -25.42 -1.14
C ARG A 223 -1.51 -24.11 -0.37
N SER A 224 -2.34 -23.13 -0.74
CA SER A 224 -2.33 -21.79 -0.15
C SER A 224 -2.64 -21.80 1.34
N VAL A 225 -3.61 -22.63 1.77
CA VAL A 225 -3.95 -22.81 3.18
C VAL A 225 -2.79 -23.46 3.93
N ALA A 226 -2.18 -24.51 3.37
CA ALA A 226 -1.04 -25.18 4.01
C ALA A 226 0.18 -24.26 4.15
N GLU A 227 0.53 -23.51 3.09
CA GLU A 227 1.65 -22.56 3.11
C GLU A 227 1.38 -21.36 4.04
N LEU A 228 0.15 -20.86 4.10
CA LEU A 228 -0.26 -19.84 5.07
C LEU A 228 -0.07 -20.31 6.51
N LEU A 229 -0.45 -21.56 6.82
CA LEU A 229 -0.30 -22.12 8.15
C LEU A 229 1.16 -22.44 8.48
N ASP A 230 1.96 -22.84 7.49
CA ASP A 230 3.41 -22.99 7.67
C ASP A 230 4.09 -21.65 7.98
N GLY A 231 3.70 -20.58 7.29
CA GLY A 231 4.12 -19.20 7.58
C GLY A 231 3.71 -18.77 8.99
N TRP A 232 2.45 -19.04 9.38
CA TRP A 232 1.95 -18.76 10.73
C TRP A 232 2.78 -19.45 11.81
N VAL A 233 3.05 -20.76 11.70
CA VAL A 233 3.89 -21.47 12.67
C VAL A 233 5.28 -20.84 12.77
N ALA A 234 5.90 -20.53 11.63
CA ALA A 234 7.25 -19.96 11.60
C ALA A 234 7.32 -18.55 12.20
N ASP A 235 6.32 -17.70 11.93
CA ASP A 235 6.22 -16.34 12.47
C ASP A 235 6.02 -16.37 13.98
N ARG A 236 5.12 -17.23 14.49
CA ARG A 236 4.87 -17.35 15.93
C ARG A 236 6.07 -17.88 16.69
N LEU A 237 6.80 -18.82 16.09
CA LEU A 237 8.03 -19.33 16.67
C LEU A 237 9.13 -18.26 16.71
N ARG A 238 9.25 -17.45 15.66
CA ARG A 238 10.18 -16.30 15.63
C ARG A 238 9.83 -15.30 16.72
N PHE A 239 8.57 -14.87 16.78
CA PHE A 239 8.09 -13.95 17.79
C PHE A 239 8.36 -14.46 19.21
N ALA A 240 8.02 -15.72 19.50
CA ALA A 240 8.24 -16.32 20.82
C ALA A 240 9.72 -16.30 21.24
N ARG A 241 10.62 -16.60 20.29
CA ARG A 241 12.07 -16.52 20.51
C ARG A 241 12.49 -15.08 20.83
N HIS A 242 12.07 -14.11 20.02
CA HIS A 242 12.43 -12.71 20.22
C HIS A 242 11.91 -12.19 21.57
N LEU A 243 10.64 -12.44 21.91
CA LEU A 243 10.07 -12.01 23.19
C LEU A 243 10.82 -12.59 24.39
N ARG A 244 11.21 -13.88 24.31
CA ARG A 244 11.99 -14.53 25.35
C ARG A 244 13.39 -13.91 25.49
N ASP A 245 14.08 -13.74 24.36
CA ASP A 245 15.47 -13.30 24.34
C ASP A 245 15.59 -11.80 24.70
N ASP A 246 14.58 -11.00 24.37
CA ASP A 246 14.55 -9.56 24.64
C ASP A 246 13.85 -9.15 25.94
N LEU A 247 13.27 -10.10 26.70
CA LEU A 247 12.44 -9.76 27.85
C LEU A 247 13.11 -8.80 28.84
N ALA A 248 14.36 -9.05 29.22
CA ALA A 248 15.06 -8.18 30.19
C ALA A 248 15.30 -6.76 29.64
N PRO A 249 15.90 -6.58 28.44
CA PRO A 249 15.98 -5.28 27.80
C PRO A 249 14.62 -4.59 27.56
N LEU A 250 13.58 -5.37 27.26
CA LEU A 250 12.22 -4.87 27.07
C LEU A 250 11.68 -4.25 28.37
N CYS A 251 11.88 -4.94 29.50
CA CYS A 251 11.46 -4.44 30.81
C CYS A 251 12.13 -3.09 31.13
N GLU A 252 13.43 -2.99 30.89
CA GLU A 252 14.20 -1.76 31.13
C GLU A 252 13.77 -0.61 30.20
N ALA A 253 13.64 -0.88 28.91
CA ALA A 253 13.44 0.17 27.91
C ALA A 253 11.98 0.66 27.80
N LEU A 254 10.99 -0.24 27.96
CA LEU A 254 9.59 0.05 27.60
C LEU A 254 8.59 -0.19 28.74
N LEU A 255 8.97 -0.94 29.78
CA LEU A 255 8.07 -1.27 30.89
C LEU A 255 8.50 -0.59 32.20
N SER A 256 9.36 0.44 32.13
CA SER A 256 9.84 1.20 33.30
C SER A 256 10.46 0.30 34.38
N GLY A 257 11.15 -0.76 33.97
CA GLY A 257 11.74 -1.77 34.86
C GLY A 257 10.75 -2.78 35.46
N ALA A 258 9.45 -2.63 35.21
CA ALA A 258 8.44 -3.58 35.68
C ALA A 258 8.54 -4.91 34.95
N ARG A 259 8.43 -6.00 35.71
CA ARG A 259 8.34 -7.35 35.16
C ARG A 259 6.88 -7.70 34.86
N PRO A 260 6.53 -8.15 33.65
CA PRO A 260 5.20 -8.64 33.33
C PRO A 260 4.77 -9.80 34.24
N GLY A 261 3.50 -9.83 34.64
CA GLY A 261 2.91 -10.96 35.37
C GLY A 261 2.35 -12.06 34.46
N GLY A 262 2.87 -12.19 33.23
CA GLY A 262 2.35 -13.06 32.17
C GLY A 262 1.85 -12.30 30.93
N VAL A 263 1.61 -13.05 29.85
CA VAL A 263 1.03 -12.57 28.59
C VAL A 263 -0.47 -12.83 28.58
N VAL A 264 -1.26 -11.77 28.44
CA VAL A 264 -2.73 -11.83 28.36
C VAL A 264 -3.17 -12.16 26.95
N SER A 265 -2.63 -11.47 25.94
CA SER A 265 -2.94 -11.74 24.55
C SER A 265 -1.84 -11.22 23.61
N VAL A 266 -1.77 -11.81 22.42
CA VAL A 266 -0.91 -11.31 21.34
C VAL A 266 -1.77 -11.15 20.09
N ARG A 267 -1.90 -9.92 19.61
CA ARG A 267 -2.74 -9.55 18.46
C ARG A 267 -1.87 -9.24 17.26
N PHE A 268 -1.84 -10.17 16.30
CA PHE A 268 -1.12 -10.05 15.02
C PHE A 268 -1.98 -9.37 13.95
N GLY A 269 -1.36 -9.01 12.83
CA GLY A 269 -2.08 -8.40 11.71
C GLY A 269 -2.38 -6.92 11.91
N HIS A 270 -1.55 -6.21 12.68
CA HIS A 270 -1.55 -4.75 12.62
C HIS A 270 -0.75 -4.35 11.37
N GLY A 271 -1.41 -3.67 10.43
CA GLY A 271 -0.85 -3.31 9.13
C GLY A 271 -0.72 -4.47 8.13
N ASP A 272 0.00 -4.20 7.04
CA ASP A 272 0.25 -5.16 5.96
C ASP A 272 1.05 -6.39 6.42
N VAL A 273 0.87 -7.49 5.70
CA VAL A 273 1.56 -8.75 5.95
C VAL A 273 2.64 -8.98 4.89
N HIS A 274 3.84 -9.36 5.34
CA HIS A 274 5.04 -9.49 4.51
C HIS A 274 5.85 -10.75 4.85
N ARG A 275 6.84 -11.12 4.04
CA ARG A 275 7.90 -12.10 4.40
C ARG A 275 7.37 -13.44 4.95
N ARG A 276 6.37 -14.02 4.30
CA ARG A 276 5.66 -15.26 4.66
C ARG A 276 4.79 -15.12 5.91
N GLY A 277 3.95 -14.09 5.95
CA GLY A 277 2.97 -13.94 7.01
C GLY A 277 3.36 -13.08 8.22
N ARG A 278 4.52 -12.42 8.21
CA ARG A 278 4.96 -11.54 9.29
C ARG A 278 4.18 -10.23 9.26
N SER A 279 3.81 -9.75 10.43
CA SER A 279 3.09 -8.48 10.62
C SER A 279 3.49 -7.84 11.94
N VAL A 280 3.15 -6.58 12.12
CA VAL A 280 3.25 -5.94 13.44
C VAL A 280 2.26 -6.63 14.38
N CYS A 281 2.68 -6.88 15.63
CA CYS A 281 1.79 -7.44 16.63
C CYS A 281 1.83 -6.67 17.94
N ARG A 282 0.67 -6.53 18.57
CA ARG A 282 0.49 -5.91 19.87
C ARG A 282 0.51 -6.98 20.96
N VAL A 283 1.34 -6.81 21.97
CA VAL A 283 1.45 -7.70 23.13
C VAL A 283 0.78 -7.03 24.31
N GLU A 284 -0.20 -7.72 24.91
CA GLU A 284 -0.83 -7.31 26.16
C GLU A 284 -0.23 -8.13 27.31
N PHE A 285 0.35 -7.44 28.29
CA PHE A 285 0.90 -8.05 29.48
C PHE A 285 -0.05 -7.90 30.67
N ARG A 286 0.06 -8.82 31.63
CA ARG A 286 -0.56 -8.63 32.94
C ARG A 286 0.32 -7.69 33.77
N ALA A 287 -0.27 -6.66 34.36
CA ALA A 287 0.41 -5.71 35.24
C ALA A 287 1.62 -4.99 34.61
N ALA A 288 1.63 -4.83 33.28
CA ALA A 288 2.59 -4.00 32.55
C ALA A 288 1.92 -3.36 31.32
N PRO A 289 2.41 -2.20 30.83
CA PRO A 289 1.89 -1.57 29.64
C PRO A 289 2.03 -2.45 28.39
N PRO A 290 1.11 -2.34 27.41
CA PRO A 290 1.26 -3.04 26.13
C PRO A 290 2.43 -2.49 25.31
N VAL A 291 2.97 -3.33 24.44
CA VAL A 291 4.03 -2.97 23.48
C VAL A 291 3.69 -3.47 22.08
N PHE A 292 4.25 -2.83 21.07
CA PHE A 292 4.24 -3.31 19.69
C PHE A 292 5.55 -4.01 19.36
N TYR A 293 5.47 -5.21 18.80
CA TYR A 293 6.57 -5.89 18.15
C TYR A 293 6.49 -5.65 16.65
N LYS A 294 7.60 -5.21 16.07
CA LYS A 294 7.75 -4.98 14.63
C LYS A 294 8.81 -5.95 14.09
N PRO A 295 8.49 -6.82 13.10
CA PRO A 295 9.44 -7.80 12.54
C PRO A 295 10.42 -7.17 11.53
N ARG A 296 10.94 -5.98 11.88
CA ARG A 296 11.95 -5.19 11.18
C ARG A 296 12.75 -4.36 12.18
N SER A 297 13.96 -3.93 11.80
CA SER A 297 14.72 -3.00 12.63
C SER A 297 13.99 -1.66 12.80
N LEU A 298 14.15 -1.04 13.97
CA LEU A 298 13.69 0.31 14.32
C LEU A 298 14.82 1.35 14.31
N ALA A 299 15.92 1.04 13.61
CA ALA A 299 17.07 1.94 13.53
C ALA A 299 16.71 3.31 12.90
N VAL A 300 15.78 3.33 11.93
CA VAL A 300 15.26 4.58 11.36
C VAL A 300 14.50 5.40 12.41
N ASP A 301 13.71 4.73 13.26
CA ASP A 301 12.96 5.36 14.35
C ASP A 301 13.92 5.97 15.39
N GLU A 302 15.01 5.28 15.74
CA GLU A 302 16.04 5.81 16.63
C GLU A 302 16.79 7.03 16.07
N GLN A 303 17.12 7.02 14.77
CA GLN A 303 17.76 8.19 14.14
C GLN A 303 16.81 9.39 14.08
N PHE A 304 15.53 9.15 13.79
CA PHE A 304 14.53 10.23 13.85
C PHE A 304 14.34 10.76 15.27
N ALA A 305 14.34 9.90 16.29
CA ALA A 305 14.30 10.33 17.68
C ALA A 305 15.53 11.17 18.09
N ARG A 306 16.72 10.89 17.53
CA ARG A 306 17.92 11.75 17.71
C ARG A 306 17.72 13.13 17.09
N LEU A 307 17.18 13.18 15.87
CA LEU A 307 16.84 14.45 15.21
C LEU A 307 15.84 15.25 16.04
N LEU A 308 14.77 14.61 16.54
CA LEU A 308 13.76 15.31 17.34
C LEU A 308 14.33 15.82 18.68
N ARG A 309 15.24 15.08 19.31
CA ARG A 309 15.91 15.55 20.53
C ARG A 309 16.71 16.84 20.28
N ARG A 310 17.40 16.93 19.14
CA ARG A 310 18.13 18.15 18.76
C ARG A 310 17.17 19.30 18.44
N PHE A 311 16.13 19.04 17.63
CA PHE A 311 15.08 20.02 17.32
C PHE A 311 14.40 20.59 18.58
N ASN A 312 14.08 19.73 19.55
CA ASN A 312 13.40 20.11 20.78
C ASN A 312 14.23 21.02 21.70
N GLN A 313 15.54 21.18 21.48
CA GLN A 313 16.37 22.11 22.25
C GLN A 313 16.05 23.58 21.91
N ASP A 314 15.65 23.84 20.66
CA ASP A 314 15.35 25.20 20.18
C ASP A 314 13.83 25.43 20.03
N SER A 315 13.05 24.36 19.96
CA SER A 315 11.60 24.42 19.71
C SER A 315 10.80 24.90 20.92
N PRO A 316 9.83 25.83 20.75
CA PRO A 316 8.92 26.22 21.82
C PRO A 316 7.94 25.10 22.22
N TYR A 317 7.71 24.12 21.34
CA TYR A 317 6.88 22.95 21.61
C TYR A 317 7.65 21.67 21.30
N GLY A 318 7.80 20.82 22.31
CA GLY A 318 8.48 19.53 22.16
C GLY A 318 7.69 18.56 21.26
N LEU A 319 8.39 17.94 20.31
CA LEU A 319 7.92 16.82 19.51
C LEU A 319 8.22 15.49 20.18
N ARG A 320 7.35 14.50 19.97
CA ARG A 320 7.43 13.19 20.63
C ARG A 320 7.57 12.07 19.59
N THR A 321 8.39 11.09 19.90
CA THR A 321 8.45 9.78 19.22
C THR A 321 8.10 8.68 20.22
N PRO A 322 7.61 7.51 19.77
CA PRO A 322 7.49 6.34 20.62
C PRO A 322 8.87 5.95 21.18
N HIS A 323 8.92 5.52 22.44
CA HIS A 323 10.12 4.83 22.92
C HIS A 323 10.30 3.50 22.17
N THR A 324 11.54 3.12 21.89
CA THR A 324 11.85 1.93 21.10
C THR A 324 12.99 1.11 21.71
N LEU A 325 12.95 -0.19 21.47
CA LEU A 325 14.06 -1.14 21.66
C LEU A 325 14.41 -1.72 20.29
N THR A 326 15.50 -1.24 19.70
CA THR A 326 15.92 -1.68 18.36
C THR A 326 16.79 -2.93 18.42
N ARG A 327 16.51 -3.86 17.50
CA ARG A 327 17.38 -4.99 17.16
C ARG A 327 17.73 -4.96 15.66
N ALA A 328 18.60 -5.88 15.27
CA ALA A 328 19.10 -5.96 13.90
C ALA A 328 17.99 -6.33 12.89
N ASP A 329 17.11 -7.27 13.23
CA ASP A 329 16.07 -7.80 12.33
C ASP A 329 14.63 -7.64 12.86
N HIS A 330 14.46 -7.00 14.02
CA HIS A 330 13.19 -6.69 14.65
C HIS A 330 13.32 -5.51 15.63
N GLY A 331 12.23 -5.13 16.28
CA GLY A 331 12.28 -4.22 17.42
C GLY A 331 10.94 -4.09 18.11
N TRP A 332 10.97 -3.40 19.25
CA TRP A 332 9.81 -3.17 20.10
C TRP A 332 9.56 -1.67 20.23
N ALA A 333 8.29 -1.28 20.22
CA ALA A 333 7.89 0.11 20.36
C ALA A 333 6.84 0.27 21.46
N GLU A 334 6.88 1.41 22.14
CA GLU A 334 5.84 1.87 23.04
C GLU A 334 4.45 1.79 22.35
N CYS A 335 3.45 1.28 23.06
CA CYS A 335 2.06 1.38 22.62
C CYS A 335 1.51 2.78 22.92
N VAL A 336 1.70 3.72 21.98
CA VAL A 336 1.12 5.06 22.07
C VAL A 336 -0.39 4.97 21.97
N THR A 337 -1.11 5.55 22.93
CA THR A 337 -2.58 5.55 22.97
C THR A 337 -3.10 6.95 22.65
N ALA A 338 -4.14 7.04 21.82
CA ALA A 338 -4.83 8.32 21.62
C ALA A 338 -5.49 8.82 22.91
N ARG A 339 -5.32 10.12 23.18
CA ARG A 339 -5.85 10.80 24.37
C ARG A 339 -6.45 12.14 23.96
N PRO A 340 -7.54 12.59 24.58
CA PRO A 340 -8.06 13.93 24.31
C PRO A 340 -7.05 15.00 24.74
N CYS A 341 -7.04 16.11 24.01
CA CYS A 341 -6.46 17.38 24.44
C CYS A 341 -7.17 17.85 25.71
N ALA A 342 -6.44 18.43 26.67
CA ALA A 342 -7.05 18.94 27.90
C ALA A 342 -7.71 20.31 27.67
N THR A 343 -7.16 21.11 26.75
CA THR A 343 -7.65 22.47 26.46
C THR A 343 -7.72 22.78 24.96
N PRO A 344 -8.44 23.84 24.54
CA PRO A 344 -8.33 24.35 23.17
C PRO A 344 -6.91 24.83 22.80
N ARG A 345 -6.11 25.28 23.78
CA ARG A 345 -4.71 25.65 23.53
C ARG A 345 -3.85 24.44 23.17
N ASP A 346 -4.12 23.30 23.80
CA ASP A 346 -3.48 22.01 23.47
C ASP A 346 -3.79 21.58 22.03
N MET A 347 -5.00 21.90 21.55
CA MET A 347 -5.41 21.66 20.15
C MET A 347 -4.56 22.48 19.17
N ALA A 348 -4.40 23.79 19.41
CA ALA A 348 -3.51 24.62 18.61
C ALA A 348 -2.05 24.10 18.67
N GLY A 349 -1.59 23.68 19.85
CA GLY A 349 -0.29 23.03 20.04
C GLY A 349 -0.14 21.73 19.25
N PHE A 350 -1.19 20.91 19.14
CA PHE A 350 -1.20 19.71 18.30
C PHE A 350 -0.96 20.03 16.83
N TYR A 351 -1.70 21.00 16.29
CA TYR A 351 -1.58 21.37 14.88
C TYR A 351 -0.27 22.09 14.57
N TRP A 352 0.24 22.92 15.50
CA TRP A 352 1.58 23.47 15.41
C TRP A 352 2.64 22.36 15.34
N ARG A 353 2.58 21.37 16.25
CA ARG A 353 3.51 20.23 16.23
C ARG A 353 3.39 19.42 14.94
N THR A 354 2.19 19.31 14.37
CA THR A 354 1.99 18.67 13.07
C THR A 354 2.69 19.43 11.94
N GLY A 355 2.60 20.76 11.94
CA GLY A 355 3.34 21.62 11.01
C GLY A 355 4.86 21.42 11.11
N ALA A 356 5.39 21.40 12.34
CA ALA A 356 6.82 21.16 12.56
C ALA A 356 7.27 19.77 12.08
N LEU A 357 6.48 18.73 12.37
CA LEU A 357 6.73 17.37 11.85
C LEU A 357 6.67 17.34 10.32
N LEU A 358 5.74 18.06 9.70
CA LEU A 358 5.63 18.14 8.25
C LEU A 358 6.90 18.69 7.60
N ALA A 359 7.52 19.72 8.19
CA ALA A 359 8.80 20.27 7.71
C ALA A 359 9.94 19.24 7.83
N LEU A 360 10.06 18.55 8.97
CA LEU A 360 11.09 17.54 9.20
C LEU A 360 10.93 16.32 8.28
N VAL A 361 9.70 15.82 8.13
CA VAL A 361 9.37 14.71 7.23
C VAL A 361 9.60 15.11 5.77
N HIS A 362 9.24 16.33 5.39
CA HIS A 362 9.52 16.87 4.06
C HIS A 362 11.03 16.91 3.78
N ALA A 363 11.83 17.48 4.67
CA ALA A 363 13.28 17.55 4.53
C ALA A 363 13.92 16.16 4.34
N LEU A 364 13.44 15.16 5.08
CA LEU A 364 13.90 13.77 5.00
C LEU A 364 13.28 12.93 3.88
N HIS A 365 12.57 13.52 2.91
CA HIS A 365 11.92 12.76 1.83
C HIS A 365 10.96 11.67 2.35
N GLY A 366 10.24 11.94 3.43
CA GLY A 366 9.25 11.03 3.95
C GLY A 366 8.02 10.89 3.06
N ALA A 367 7.47 9.69 3.01
CA ALA A 367 6.25 9.33 2.31
C ALA A 367 5.36 8.45 3.21
N ASP A 368 4.10 8.26 2.81
CA ASP A 368 3.18 7.28 3.41
C ASP A 368 2.77 7.54 4.88
N PHE A 369 2.75 8.79 5.33
CA PHE A 369 2.25 9.18 6.66
C PHE A 369 0.73 9.42 6.67
N HIS A 370 -0.03 8.40 6.27
CA HIS A 370 -1.50 8.42 6.24
C HIS A 370 -2.11 8.28 7.65
N HIS A 371 -3.44 8.39 7.75
CA HIS A 371 -4.22 8.39 9.00
C HIS A 371 -3.94 7.22 9.98
N GLU A 372 -3.42 6.08 9.53
CA GLU A 372 -3.08 4.96 10.43
C GLU A 372 -1.70 5.11 11.09
N ASN A 373 -0.83 5.97 10.53
CA ASN A 373 0.55 6.16 10.95
C ASN A 373 0.75 7.35 11.90
N VAL A 374 -0.35 8.00 12.30
CA VAL A 374 -0.38 9.13 13.25
C VAL A 374 -1.30 8.78 14.40
N ILE A 375 -0.87 9.00 15.65
CA ILE A 375 -1.70 8.83 16.85
C ILE A 375 -1.80 10.17 17.57
N ALA A 376 -3.03 10.63 17.81
CA ALA A 376 -3.31 11.85 18.56
C ALA A 376 -3.32 11.59 20.07
N SER A 377 -2.13 11.70 20.68
CA SER A 377 -1.94 11.50 22.12
C SER A 377 -1.94 12.85 22.86
N GLY A 378 -3.13 13.38 23.15
CA GLY A 378 -3.29 14.71 23.73
C GLY A 378 -2.83 15.78 22.74
N GLU A 379 -1.98 16.71 23.19
CA GLU A 379 -1.40 17.74 22.33
C GLU A 379 -0.30 17.24 21.38
N HIS A 380 0.00 15.93 21.36
CA HIS A 380 1.10 15.36 20.56
C HIS A 380 0.58 14.54 19.38
N PRO A 381 0.83 14.96 18.13
CA PRO A 381 0.77 14.10 16.96
C PRO A 381 1.99 13.18 16.96
N VAL A 382 1.81 11.89 17.26
CA VAL A 382 2.92 10.93 17.32
C VAL A 382 2.95 10.08 16.06
N LEU A 383 4.04 10.16 15.29
CA LEU A 383 4.28 9.31 14.14
C LEU A 383 4.72 7.92 14.64
N VAL A 384 3.95 6.88 14.30
CA VAL A 384 4.18 5.51 14.81
C VAL A 384 4.81 4.58 13.79
N ASP A 385 4.86 4.97 12.52
CA ASP A 385 5.61 4.24 11.49
C ASP A 385 6.50 5.18 10.66
N LEU A 386 7.81 4.99 10.77
CA LEU A 386 8.84 5.83 10.17
C LEU A 386 9.59 5.11 9.04
N GLU A 387 9.13 3.92 8.63
CA GLU A 387 9.88 3.09 7.68
C GLU A 387 9.98 3.71 6.27
N ALA A 388 9.06 4.61 5.91
CA ALA A 388 9.06 5.31 4.62
C ALA A 388 9.77 6.69 4.65
N LEU A 389 10.58 6.98 5.67
CA LEU A 389 11.53 8.09 5.63
C LEU A 389 12.66 7.83 4.62
N LEU A 390 13.27 8.90 4.09
CA LEU A 390 14.32 8.82 3.08
C LEU A 390 13.91 8.00 1.85
N HIS A 391 12.65 8.13 1.44
CA HIS A 391 12.10 7.34 0.33
C HIS A 391 12.93 7.58 -0.94
N PRO A 392 13.58 6.53 -1.48
CA PRO A 392 14.51 6.70 -2.59
C PRO A 392 13.75 6.98 -3.89
N ARG A 393 14.35 7.81 -4.74
CA ARG A 393 13.79 8.07 -6.07
C ARG A 393 13.85 6.79 -6.90
N PRO A 394 12.72 6.34 -7.47
CA PRO A 394 12.73 5.19 -8.37
C PRO A 394 13.61 5.47 -9.60
N PRO A 395 14.15 4.42 -10.24
CA PRO A 395 14.75 4.57 -11.56
C PRO A 395 13.72 5.09 -12.57
N ALA A 396 14.21 5.64 -13.69
CA ALA A 396 13.34 6.11 -14.77
C ALA A 396 12.35 5.00 -15.18
N LYS A 397 11.08 5.39 -15.35
CA LYS A 397 10.05 4.47 -15.82
C LYS A 397 10.43 3.94 -17.20
N ALA A 398 10.02 2.71 -17.51
CA ALA A 398 10.09 2.26 -18.90
C ALA A 398 9.26 3.22 -19.76
N PRO A 399 9.70 3.53 -21.00
CA PRO A 399 8.92 4.35 -21.93
C PRO A 399 7.49 3.81 -22.01
N ARG A 400 6.51 4.69 -21.84
CA ARG A 400 5.12 4.33 -22.11
C ARG A 400 4.95 4.25 -23.62
N HIS A 401 4.96 3.05 -24.19
CA HIS A 401 4.39 2.86 -25.51
C HIS A 401 2.87 2.82 -25.38
N ASP A 402 2.22 3.88 -25.86
CA ASP A 402 0.78 3.91 -26.04
C ASP A 402 0.38 2.85 -27.09
N PRO A 403 -0.49 1.88 -26.75
CA PRO A 403 -0.98 0.88 -27.70
C PRO A 403 -1.85 1.44 -28.85
N ASN A 404 -2.27 2.72 -28.82
CA ASN A 404 -3.09 3.35 -29.86
C ASN A 404 -2.42 4.50 -30.62
N GLY A 405 -1.14 4.81 -30.36
CA GLY A 405 -0.42 5.86 -31.07
C GLY A 405 -0.03 5.45 -32.50
N PRO A 406 -0.13 6.32 -33.54
CA PRO A 406 0.07 5.91 -34.94
C PRO A 406 1.52 5.61 -35.35
N ASN A 407 2.51 5.87 -34.49
CA ASN A 407 3.92 5.82 -34.88
C ASN A 407 4.65 4.66 -34.21
N GLY A 408 4.49 3.47 -34.80
CA GLY A 408 5.34 2.30 -34.57
C GLY A 408 6.68 2.40 -35.33
N SER A 409 7.44 3.47 -35.14
CA SER A 409 8.82 3.57 -35.62
C SER A 409 9.75 3.64 -34.41
N GLY A 410 10.68 2.68 -34.34
CA GLY A 410 11.62 2.46 -33.24
C GLY A 410 12.70 3.52 -33.07
N ASP A 411 12.33 4.79 -33.04
CA ASP A 411 13.20 5.84 -32.51
C ASP A 411 12.90 6.01 -31.03
N THR A 412 13.97 5.99 -30.22
CA THR A 412 13.97 6.42 -28.83
C THR A 412 13.59 7.89 -28.77
N ALA A 413 12.29 8.20 -28.87
CA ALA A 413 11.77 9.50 -28.50
C ALA A 413 12.17 9.70 -27.03
N GLU A 414 13.05 10.67 -26.79
CA GLU A 414 13.36 11.11 -25.44
C GLU A 414 12.03 11.31 -24.72
N ALA A 415 11.82 10.57 -23.63
CA ALA A 415 10.56 10.64 -22.89
C ALA A 415 10.29 12.12 -22.58
N GLU A 416 9.13 12.63 -23.03
CA GLU A 416 8.82 14.05 -22.88
C GLU A 416 9.11 14.48 -21.43
N PRO A 417 9.85 15.60 -21.24
CA PRO A 417 10.21 16.04 -19.91
C PRO A 417 8.94 16.23 -19.08
N GLU A 418 8.91 15.66 -17.86
CA GLU A 418 7.76 15.73 -16.97
C GLU A 418 7.27 17.16 -16.80
N GLU A 419 5.94 17.34 -16.77
CA GLU A 419 5.33 18.64 -16.54
C GLU A 419 5.85 19.26 -15.22
N PRO A 420 6.35 20.51 -15.24
CA PRO A 420 7.03 21.11 -14.09
C PRO A 420 6.12 21.27 -12.87
N ALA A 421 4.84 21.60 -13.07
CA ALA A 421 3.87 21.72 -11.98
C ALA A 421 3.61 20.38 -11.29
N LEU A 422 3.51 19.30 -12.07
CA LEU A 422 3.35 17.94 -11.56
C LEU A 422 4.61 17.48 -10.80
N ALA A 423 5.80 17.74 -11.36
CA ALA A 423 7.07 17.43 -10.71
C ALA A 423 7.22 18.20 -9.39
N ALA A 424 6.89 19.49 -9.37
CA ALA A 424 6.92 20.33 -8.18
C ALA A 424 5.93 19.83 -7.10
N LEU A 425 4.69 19.51 -7.48
CA LEU A 425 3.70 18.96 -6.54
C LEU A 425 4.16 17.61 -5.96
N ARG A 426 4.74 16.72 -6.79
CA ARG A 426 5.30 15.43 -6.36
C ARG A 426 6.53 15.58 -5.45
N ALA A 427 7.30 16.65 -5.59
CA ALA A 427 8.46 16.92 -4.76
C ALA A 427 8.13 17.68 -3.46
N SER A 428 6.91 18.20 -3.34
CA SER A 428 6.47 19.05 -2.24
C SER A 428 6.09 18.29 -0.97
N VAL A 429 5.74 19.05 0.08
CA VAL A 429 5.10 18.57 1.32
C VAL A 429 3.89 17.66 1.10
N ARG A 430 3.24 17.72 -0.08
CA ARG A 430 2.12 16.84 -0.46
C ARG A 430 2.52 15.36 -0.49
N ALA A 431 3.76 15.05 -0.86
CA ALA A 431 4.24 13.67 -0.99
C ALA A 431 4.32 12.92 0.35
N THR A 432 4.29 13.65 1.47
CA THR A 432 4.36 13.06 2.82
C THR A 432 3.09 12.27 3.17
N ALA A 433 1.96 12.54 2.52
CA ALA A 433 0.62 12.05 2.87
C ALA A 433 0.07 12.52 4.24
N LEU A 434 0.76 13.43 4.95
CA LEU A 434 0.22 14.06 6.16
C LEU A 434 -0.91 15.04 5.84
N LEU A 435 -0.85 15.72 4.69
CA LEU A 435 -1.79 16.77 4.30
C LEU A 435 -3.09 16.21 3.69
N PRO A 436 -4.26 16.82 3.96
CA PRO A 436 -5.57 16.42 3.41
C PRO A 436 -5.54 16.18 1.91
N THR A 437 -5.81 14.96 1.47
CA THR A 437 -5.70 14.56 0.06
C THR A 437 -6.96 13.83 -0.39
N LYS A 438 -7.62 14.31 -1.45
CA LYS A 438 -8.88 13.71 -1.91
C LYS A 438 -8.60 12.59 -2.89
N VAL A 439 -9.09 11.40 -2.55
CA VAL A 439 -9.17 10.24 -3.43
C VAL A 439 -10.57 10.21 -4.01
N VAL A 440 -10.71 10.58 -5.28
CA VAL A 440 -11.97 10.46 -6.02
C VAL A 440 -12.23 8.99 -6.29
N LEU A 441 -13.44 8.54 -5.99
CA LEU A 441 -13.87 7.17 -6.20
C LEU A 441 -14.78 7.09 -7.42
N ASP A 442 -14.52 6.11 -8.28
CA ASP A 442 -15.37 5.84 -9.44
C ASP A 442 -16.75 5.37 -8.96
N GLY A 443 -17.77 6.16 -9.28
CA GLY A 443 -19.17 5.89 -8.99
C GLY A 443 -20.05 6.42 -10.11
N ALA A 444 -20.37 5.55 -11.07
CA ALA A 444 -21.50 5.79 -11.96
C ALA A 444 -22.77 5.95 -11.11
N VAL A 445 -23.60 6.93 -11.46
CA VAL A 445 -25.03 7.11 -11.12
C VAL A 445 -25.42 8.25 -10.16
N ALA A 446 -24.59 8.80 -9.25
CA ALA A 446 -24.99 10.01 -8.50
C ALA A 446 -23.82 10.75 -7.81
N GLY A 447 -23.10 11.59 -8.55
CA GLY A 447 -22.03 12.44 -8.02
C GLY A 447 -20.77 11.66 -7.62
N ALA A 448 -19.61 12.32 -7.72
CA ALA A 448 -18.36 11.72 -7.30
C ALA A 448 -18.29 11.68 -5.77
N SER A 449 -18.01 10.51 -5.19
CA SER A 449 -17.65 10.40 -3.78
C SER A 449 -16.14 10.54 -3.64
N ALA A 450 -15.68 11.28 -2.63
CA ALA A 450 -14.27 11.43 -2.33
C ALA A 450 -13.99 11.00 -0.88
N ALA A 451 -12.86 10.33 -0.70
CA ALA A 451 -12.34 9.98 0.62
C ALA A 451 -10.99 10.68 0.85
N ASP A 452 -10.62 10.86 2.11
CA ASP A 452 -9.39 11.50 2.55
C ASP A 452 -8.77 10.67 3.67
N TYR A 453 -7.69 10.00 3.33
CA TYR A 453 -6.96 9.08 4.19
C TYR A 453 -5.63 9.68 4.68
N SER A 454 -5.45 10.99 4.55
CA SER A 454 -4.23 11.69 5.01
C SER A 454 -4.02 11.61 6.52
N GLY A 455 -2.77 11.84 6.97
CA GLY A 455 -2.41 11.88 8.39
C GLY A 455 -3.20 12.90 9.22
N LEU A 456 -3.63 14.02 8.62
CA LEU A 456 -4.43 15.06 9.27
C LEU A 456 -5.96 14.85 9.19
N ASN A 457 -6.43 13.92 8.34
CA ASN A 457 -7.86 13.65 8.17
C ASN A 457 -8.21 12.18 8.45
N GLY A 458 -8.86 11.41 7.58
CA GLY A 458 -9.22 10.02 7.91
C GLY A 458 -10.40 9.90 8.90
N SER A 459 -11.42 10.76 8.75
CA SER A 459 -12.68 10.59 9.48
C SER A 459 -13.27 9.19 9.27
N GLY A 460 -13.98 8.68 10.27
CA GLY A 460 -14.77 7.46 10.09
C GLY A 460 -15.90 7.67 9.09
N ASP A 461 -16.50 6.55 8.68
CA ASP A 461 -17.62 6.49 7.74
C ASP A 461 -17.27 6.96 6.30
N GLN A 462 -15.98 6.92 5.96
CA GLN A 462 -15.52 7.19 4.60
C GLN A 462 -15.56 5.91 3.74
N PRO A 463 -15.92 6.01 2.44
CA PRO A 463 -15.93 4.88 1.53
C PRO A 463 -14.51 4.38 1.24
N SER A 464 -14.29 3.05 1.28
CA SER A 464 -13.01 2.39 0.99
C SER A 464 -12.39 2.83 -0.36
N VAL A 465 -11.07 2.94 -0.46
CA VAL A 465 -10.41 3.38 -1.72
C VAL A 465 -10.79 2.54 -2.94
N VAL A 466 -10.97 1.24 -2.74
CA VAL A 466 -11.41 0.29 -3.77
C VAL A 466 -12.63 -0.48 -3.29
N PRO A 467 -13.48 -1.00 -4.20
CA PRO A 467 -14.50 -1.99 -3.84
C PRO A 467 -13.87 -3.20 -3.15
N VAL A 468 -14.52 -3.70 -2.12
CA VAL A 468 -14.11 -4.92 -1.39
C VAL A 468 -15.20 -5.99 -1.51
N PRO A 469 -14.86 -7.28 -1.39
CA PRO A 469 -15.86 -8.35 -1.43
C PRO A 469 -16.71 -8.34 -0.15
N VAL A 470 -18.03 -8.22 -0.31
CA VAL A 470 -19.02 -8.24 0.78
C VAL A 470 -19.94 -9.44 0.60
N GLU A 471 -20.13 -10.20 1.68
CA GLU A 471 -21.09 -11.31 1.72
C GLU A 471 -22.52 -10.79 1.87
N LYS A 472 -23.40 -11.18 0.93
CA LYS A 472 -24.85 -11.00 1.03
C LYS A 472 -25.49 -12.35 1.38
N ASN A 473 -26.63 -12.31 2.10
CA ASN A 473 -27.35 -13.50 2.58
C ASN A 473 -26.46 -14.46 3.40
N ALA A 474 -25.52 -13.92 4.17
CA ALA A 474 -24.59 -14.69 4.99
C ALA A 474 -25.36 -15.63 5.95
N GLY A 475 -24.90 -16.87 6.05
CA GLY A 475 -25.55 -17.90 6.87
C GLY A 475 -26.67 -18.68 6.17
N THR A 476 -26.90 -18.46 4.88
CA THR A 476 -27.88 -19.21 4.07
C THR A 476 -27.25 -19.86 2.85
N ASP A 477 -27.96 -20.78 2.19
CA ASP A 477 -27.55 -21.42 0.93
C ASP A 477 -27.57 -20.48 -0.30
N GLN A 478 -28.05 -19.25 -0.12
CA GLN A 478 -28.05 -18.18 -1.13
C GLN A 478 -26.94 -17.14 -0.89
N VAL A 479 -25.99 -17.44 0.01
CA VAL A 479 -24.82 -16.60 0.24
C VAL A 479 -24.07 -16.34 -1.06
N HIS A 480 -23.67 -15.09 -1.30
CA HIS A 480 -22.88 -14.71 -2.47
C HIS A 480 -22.03 -13.46 -2.17
N ILE A 481 -21.03 -13.20 -3.03
CA ILE A 481 -20.12 -12.05 -2.88
C ILE A 481 -20.53 -10.94 -3.85
N VAL A 482 -20.61 -9.72 -3.35
CA VAL A 482 -20.79 -8.48 -4.13
C VAL A 482 -19.60 -7.57 -3.88
N TRP A 483 -19.08 -6.92 -4.93
CA TRP A 483 -18.01 -5.94 -4.81
C TRP A 483 -18.61 -4.54 -4.66
N GLU A 484 -18.43 -3.94 -3.49
CA GLU A 484 -18.96 -2.61 -3.19
C GLU A 484 -17.98 -1.82 -2.30
N HIS A 485 -18.08 -0.49 -2.35
CA HIS A 485 -17.36 0.38 -1.43
C HIS A 485 -18.00 0.27 -0.04
N VAL A 486 -17.19 -0.06 0.97
CA VAL A 486 -17.65 -0.16 2.36
C VAL A 486 -17.22 1.05 3.17
N ARG A 487 -17.98 1.33 4.23
CA ARG A 487 -17.65 2.40 5.17
C ARG A 487 -16.50 1.97 6.09
N THR A 488 -15.43 2.76 6.07
CA THR A 488 -14.21 2.51 6.84
C THR A 488 -14.32 3.14 8.24
N PRO A 489 -13.83 2.47 9.29
CA PRO A 489 -13.70 3.10 10.60
C PRO A 489 -12.69 4.25 10.54
N GLY A 490 -12.84 5.23 11.44
CA GLY A 490 -11.82 6.26 11.59
C GLY A 490 -10.56 5.72 12.27
N ALA A 491 -9.45 6.45 12.15
CA ALA A 491 -8.23 6.16 12.89
C ALA A 491 -8.07 7.04 14.14
N GLU A 492 -7.02 6.77 14.90
CA GLU A 492 -6.67 7.46 16.15
C GLU A 492 -5.84 8.73 15.93
N ASN A 493 -5.74 9.23 14.70
CA ASN A 493 -4.88 10.34 14.29
C ASN A 493 -5.47 11.74 14.55
N ARG A 494 -6.78 11.84 14.77
CA ARG A 494 -7.46 13.13 14.93
C ARG A 494 -7.54 13.52 16.41
N PRO A 495 -7.07 14.72 16.79
CA PRO A 495 -7.16 15.18 18.18
C PRO A 495 -8.64 15.36 18.58
N ARG A 496 -8.92 15.08 19.86
CA ARG A 496 -10.25 15.20 20.46
C ARG A 496 -10.20 16.19 21.61
N LEU A 497 -11.27 16.94 21.83
CA LEU A 497 -11.48 17.73 23.04
C LEU A 497 -11.97 16.85 24.20
N PRO A 498 -12.01 17.36 25.45
CA PRO A 498 -12.47 16.59 26.61
C PRO A 498 -13.91 16.07 26.48
N ASP A 499 -14.76 16.73 25.69
CA ASP A 499 -16.12 16.31 25.38
C ASP A 499 -16.21 15.23 24.28
N GLY A 500 -15.07 14.80 23.73
CA GLY A 500 -14.96 13.81 22.67
C GLY A 500 -15.13 14.37 21.25
N SER A 501 -15.44 15.65 21.09
CA SER A 501 -15.57 16.29 19.78
C SER A 501 -14.22 16.49 19.09
N HIS A 502 -14.24 16.59 17.76
CA HIS A 502 -13.07 16.95 16.96
C HIS A 502 -13.13 18.43 16.57
N ALA A 503 -12.01 19.14 16.67
CA ALA A 503 -11.91 20.47 16.10
C ALA A 503 -12.05 20.42 14.57
N ARG A 504 -12.59 21.49 13.98
CA ARG A 504 -12.56 21.66 12.52
C ARG A 504 -11.13 21.91 12.10
N LEU A 505 -10.69 21.18 11.09
CA LEU A 505 -9.33 21.31 10.58
C LEU A 505 -9.06 22.72 10.02
N ASP A 506 -10.07 23.32 9.39
CA ASP A 506 -10.02 24.67 8.80
C ASP A 506 -9.65 25.76 9.83
N ASP A 507 -10.03 25.58 11.09
CA ASP A 507 -9.80 26.55 12.17
C ASP A 507 -8.32 26.60 12.61
N HIS A 508 -7.52 25.60 12.20
CA HIS A 508 -6.14 25.40 12.66
C HIS A 508 -5.09 25.43 11.54
N VAL A 509 -5.46 25.91 10.33
CA VAL A 509 -4.51 26.04 9.21
C VAL A 509 -3.36 26.98 9.56
N SER A 510 -3.64 28.06 10.28
CA SER A 510 -2.64 29.00 10.77
C SER A 510 -1.66 28.35 11.75
N ASP A 511 -2.12 27.45 12.62
CA ASP A 511 -1.28 26.72 13.57
C ASP A 511 -0.34 25.77 12.83
N VAL A 512 -0.85 25.02 11.85
CA VAL A 512 -0.03 24.14 10.99
C VAL A 512 1.02 24.96 10.24
N LEU A 513 0.65 26.09 9.64
CA LEU A 513 1.60 26.95 8.93
C LEU A 513 2.65 27.56 9.88
N ALA A 514 2.26 27.96 11.09
CA ALA A 514 3.20 28.50 12.08
C ALA A 514 4.23 27.45 12.51
N GLY A 515 3.80 26.21 12.76
CA GLY A 515 4.70 25.11 13.08
C GLY A 515 5.58 24.71 11.90
N PHE A 516 5.03 24.69 10.69
CA PHE A 516 5.76 24.40 9.47
C PHE A 516 6.87 25.43 9.22
N ARG A 517 6.55 26.73 9.33
CA ARG A 517 7.53 27.83 9.22
C ARG A 517 8.67 27.66 10.21
N PHE A 518 8.34 27.43 11.48
CA PHE A 518 9.36 27.22 12.51
C PHE A 518 10.27 26.03 12.17
N GLY A 519 9.68 24.89 11.83
CA GLY A 519 10.43 23.68 11.47
C GLY A 519 11.31 23.88 10.23
N TYR A 520 10.79 24.57 9.23
CA TYR A 520 11.50 24.88 7.98
C TYR A 520 12.69 25.81 8.24
N ASP A 521 12.46 26.90 8.96
CA ASP A 521 13.48 27.90 9.28
C ASP A 521 14.57 27.32 10.17
N TRP A 522 14.20 26.45 11.11
CA TRP A 522 15.16 25.72 11.94
C TRP A 522 16.07 24.81 11.08
N ILE A 523 15.51 24.06 10.12
CA ILE A 523 16.32 23.22 9.22
C ILE A 523 17.28 24.08 8.38
N ALA A 524 16.81 25.21 7.87
CA ALA A 524 17.63 26.12 7.09
C ALA A 524 18.75 26.75 7.94
N ALA A 525 18.48 27.11 9.20
CA ALA A 525 19.47 27.66 10.12
C ALA A 525 20.51 26.63 10.56
N GLU A 526 20.08 25.40 10.85
CA GLU A 526 20.94 24.31 11.34
C GLU A 526 21.52 23.44 10.20
N GLN A 527 21.38 23.88 8.95
CA GLN A 527 21.82 23.15 7.75
C GLN A 527 23.25 22.62 7.87
N ALA A 528 24.18 23.46 8.35
CA ALA A 528 25.59 23.09 8.48
C ALA A 528 25.80 21.92 9.46
N GLU A 529 25.11 21.93 10.60
CA GLU A 529 25.15 20.84 11.59
C GLU A 529 24.50 19.56 11.04
N LEU A 530 23.30 19.70 10.45
CA LEU A 530 22.53 18.58 9.91
C LEU A 530 23.29 17.82 8.82
N LEU A 531 23.98 18.55 7.94
CA LEU A 531 24.62 18.02 6.74
C LEU A 531 26.12 17.73 6.89
N ALA A 532 26.73 18.07 8.03
CA ALA A 532 28.14 17.81 8.31
C ALA A 532 28.51 16.32 8.17
N PRO A 533 29.77 15.99 7.86
CA PRO A 533 30.26 14.62 7.95
C PRO A 533 30.01 14.05 9.36
N GLY A 534 29.27 12.95 9.46
CA GLY A 534 28.86 12.37 10.75
C GLY A 534 27.71 13.11 11.46
N GLY A 535 27.12 14.13 10.84
CA GLY A 535 25.94 14.83 11.34
C GLY A 535 24.67 13.98 11.34
N LEU A 536 23.55 14.57 11.77
CA LEU A 536 22.29 13.84 11.99
C LEU A 536 21.76 13.16 10.73
N VAL A 537 21.90 13.79 9.55
CA VAL A 537 21.46 13.20 8.28
C VAL A 537 22.33 12.01 7.87
N ALA A 538 23.63 12.04 8.17
CA ALA A 538 24.54 10.93 7.86
C ALA A 538 24.22 9.65 8.66
N GLY A 539 23.62 9.80 9.85
CA GLY A 539 23.20 8.69 10.71
C GLY A 539 22.21 7.72 10.03
N PHE A 540 21.45 8.18 9.03
CA PHE A 540 20.49 7.35 8.28
C PHE A 540 21.14 6.49 7.19
N ALA A 541 22.43 6.65 6.87
CA ALA A 541 23.05 6.00 5.71
C ALA A 541 22.92 4.46 5.71
N GLY A 542 23.03 3.86 6.90
CA GLY A 542 22.98 2.41 7.09
C GLY A 542 21.64 1.88 7.61
N THR A 543 20.62 2.73 7.77
CA THR A 543 19.32 2.30 8.32
C THR A 543 18.41 1.79 7.22
N PRO A 544 17.88 0.55 7.27
CA PRO A 544 16.91 0.08 6.30
C PRO A 544 15.64 0.93 6.32
N VAL A 545 15.20 1.38 5.14
CA VAL A 545 13.94 2.09 4.91
C VAL A 545 13.12 1.37 3.84
N ARG A 546 11.79 1.44 3.91
CA ARG A 546 10.87 0.80 2.97
C ARG A 546 10.83 1.58 1.66
N PHE A 547 11.06 0.89 0.55
CA PHE A 547 10.77 1.39 -0.77
C PHE A 547 9.40 0.89 -1.21
N LEU A 548 8.51 1.82 -1.53
CA LEU A 548 7.16 1.52 -2.00
C LEU A 548 7.10 1.66 -3.52
N PRO A 549 7.32 0.57 -4.28
CA PRO A 549 7.21 0.66 -5.73
C PRO A 549 5.79 0.99 -6.13
N ARG A 550 4.76 0.41 -5.47
CA ARG A 550 3.33 0.64 -5.74
C ARG A 550 2.57 0.82 -4.41
N PRO A 551 1.42 1.51 -4.40
CA PRO A 551 0.54 1.55 -3.23
C PRO A 551 0.06 0.15 -2.84
N SER A 552 0.00 -0.15 -1.54
CA SER A 552 -0.38 -1.48 -1.03
C SER A 552 -1.76 -1.96 -1.49
N TYR A 553 -2.74 -1.05 -1.64
CA TYR A 553 -4.09 -1.43 -2.08
C TYR A 553 -4.11 -2.08 -3.48
N VAL A 554 -3.15 -1.76 -4.36
CA VAL A 554 -3.03 -2.40 -5.67
C VAL A 554 -2.69 -3.87 -5.51
N TYR A 555 -1.77 -4.20 -4.60
CA TYR A 555 -1.44 -5.59 -4.30
C TYR A 555 -2.57 -6.32 -3.57
N ALA A 556 -3.24 -5.65 -2.63
CA ALA A 556 -4.39 -6.22 -1.93
C ALA A 556 -5.52 -6.60 -2.91
N LYS A 557 -5.77 -5.75 -3.92
CA LYS A 557 -6.74 -6.03 -5.00
C LYS A 557 -6.33 -7.26 -5.81
N VAL A 558 -5.09 -7.30 -6.32
CA VAL A 558 -4.60 -8.45 -7.11
C VAL A 558 -4.61 -9.73 -6.27
N LEU A 559 -4.22 -9.66 -5.00
CA LEU A 559 -4.25 -10.78 -4.07
C LEU A 559 -5.68 -11.32 -3.91
N THR A 560 -6.65 -10.44 -3.65
CA THR A 560 -8.06 -10.82 -3.45
C THR A 560 -8.66 -11.40 -4.73
N GLU A 561 -8.41 -10.80 -5.89
CA GLU A 561 -8.84 -11.33 -7.19
C GLU A 561 -8.20 -12.70 -7.48
N SER A 562 -6.95 -12.93 -7.03
CA SER A 562 -6.25 -14.21 -7.21
C SER A 562 -6.85 -15.38 -6.42
N THR A 563 -7.80 -15.13 -5.50
CA THR A 563 -8.51 -16.18 -4.73
C THR A 563 -9.84 -16.58 -5.36
N HIS A 564 -10.14 -16.12 -6.57
CA HIS A 564 -11.31 -16.60 -7.31
C HIS A 564 -11.24 -18.13 -7.52
N PRO A 565 -12.34 -18.89 -7.34
CA PRO A 565 -12.32 -20.36 -7.39
C PRO A 565 -11.71 -20.94 -8.68
N ASP A 566 -11.91 -20.27 -9.83
CA ASP A 566 -11.34 -20.70 -11.11
C ASP A 566 -9.80 -20.68 -11.13
N PHE A 567 -9.19 -19.72 -10.43
CA PHE A 567 -7.74 -19.65 -10.30
C PHE A 567 -7.20 -20.64 -9.24
N LEU A 568 -8.09 -21.16 -8.39
CA LEU A 568 -7.71 -22.07 -7.31
C LEU A 568 -7.68 -23.55 -7.73
N ARG A 569 -8.08 -23.85 -8.98
CA ARG A 569 -7.99 -25.19 -9.58
C ARG A 569 -6.62 -25.47 -10.22
N ASP A 570 -6.02 -24.47 -10.86
CA ASP A 570 -4.73 -24.59 -11.57
C ASP A 570 -3.81 -23.40 -11.26
N ALA A 571 -2.58 -23.70 -10.81
CA ALA A 571 -1.60 -22.69 -10.42
C ALA A 571 -1.16 -21.80 -11.60
N LEU A 572 -1.22 -22.30 -12.83
CA LEU A 572 -0.90 -21.52 -14.03
C LEU A 572 -1.91 -20.38 -14.24
N GLU A 573 -3.17 -20.62 -13.91
CA GLU A 573 -4.24 -19.63 -14.00
C GLU A 573 -4.09 -18.55 -12.93
N ARG A 574 -3.75 -18.95 -11.70
CA ARG A 574 -3.46 -17.99 -10.62
C ARG A 574 -2.22 -17.14 -10.90
N GLU A 575 -1.16 -17.74 -11.43
CA GLU A 575 0.07 -17.02 -11.81
C GLU A 575 -0.16 -16.05 -12.97
N ARG A 576 -1.01 -16.42 -13.95
CA ARG A 576 -1.45 -15.49 -14.99
C ARG A 576 -2.13 -14.25 -14.40
N GLY A 577 -2.95 -14.43 -13.37
CA GLY A 577 -3.58 -13.32 -12.64
C GLY A 577 -2.58 -12.33 -12.06
N THR A 578 -1.50 -12.83 -11.42
CA THR A 578 -0.46 -11.97 -10.83
C THR A 578 0.49 -11.38 -11.86
N ALA A 579 0.64 -11.99 -13.04
CA ALA A 579 1.48 -11.50 -14.13
C ALA A 579 1.04 -10.12 -14.68
N ARG A 580 -0.15 -9.63 -14.30
CA ARG A 580 -0.56 -8.22 -14.52
C ARG A 580 0.41 -7.22 -13.89
N LEU A 581 1.15 -7.62 -12.85
CA LEU A 581 2.17 -6.82 -12.17
C LEU A 581 3.44 -6.60 -13.03
N CYS A 582 3.65 -7.41 -14.08
CA CYS A 582 4.78 -7.27 -15.02
C CYS A 582 4.73 -6.00 -15.89
N GLY A 583 3.67 -5.19 -15.80
CA GLY A 583 3.54 -3.97 -16.58
C GLY A 583 4.61 -2.92 -16.22
N GLY A 584 5.70 -2.91 -16.99
CA GLY A 584 6.52 -1.75 -17.43
C GLY A 584 6.92 -0.68 -16.42
N ARG A 585 6.88 -0.93 -15.11
CA ARG A 585 7.11 0.14 -14.12
C ARG A 585 8.57 0.58 -14.07
N TYR A 586 9.49 -0.36 -14.25
CA TYR A 586 10.93 -0.15 -14.30
C TYR A 586 11.49 -0.90 -15.51
N ALA A 587 12.43 -0.28 -16.22
CA ALA A 587 13.03 -0.86 -17.42
C ALA A 587 14.17 -1.83 -17.09
N GLY A 588 14.45 -2.74 -18.03
CA GLY A 588 15.62 -3.62 -18.02
C GLY A 588 15.60 -4.71 -16.93
N PRO A 589 16.74 -5.41 -16.76
CA PRO A 589 16.83 -6.59 -15.89
C PRO A 589 16.46 -6.31 -14.42
N ALA A 590 16.76 -5.10 -13.94
CA ALA A 590 16.43 -4.69 -12.58
C ALA A 590 14.90 -4.61 -12.36
N GLY A 591 14.17 -4.11 -13.37
CA GLY A 591 12.71 -4.06 -13.35
C GLY A 591 12.06 -5.44 -13.43
N GLU A 592 12.64 -6.35 -14.22
CA GLU A 592 12.19 -7.75 -14.31
C GLU A 592 12.29 -8.47 -12.96
N VAL A 593 13.40 -8.28 -12.24
CA VAL A 593 13.60 -8.85 -10.90
C VAL A 593 12.59 -8.29 -9.89
N VAL A 594 12.29 -6.99 -9.95
CA VAL A 594 11.28 -6.37 -9.05
C VAL A 594 9.88 -6.89 -9.36
N ALA A 595 9.46 -6.90 -10.63
CA ALA A 595 8.16 -7.44 -11.01
C ALA A 595 8.00 -8.91 -10.59
N ARG A 596 9.07 -9.69 -10.71
CA ARG A 596 9.09 -11.08 -10.24
C ARG A 596 8.91 -11.17 -8.72
N ALA A 597 9.63 -10.36 -7.95
CA ALA A 597 9.49 -10.30 -6.50
C ALA A 597 8.08 -9.86 -6.08
N GLU A 598 7.46 -8.91 -6.80
CA GLU A 598 6.06 -8.50 -6.59
C GLU A 598 5.11 -9.69 -6.78
N MET A 599 5.21 -10.42 -7.90
CA MET A 599 4.39 -11.61 -8.17
C MET A 599 4.58 -12.68 -7.09
N ASP A 600 5.83 -12.95 -6.72
CA ASP A 600 6.19 -13.99 -5.77
C ASP A 600 5.62 -13.73 -4.38
N ALA A 601 5.63 -12.48 -3.91
CA ALA A 601 5.02 -12.12 -2.64
C ALA A 601 3.49 -12.26 -2.69
N VAL A 602 2.84 -11.78 -3.76
CA VAL A 602 1.38 -11.90 -3.90
C VAL A 602 0.93 -13.36 -3.99
N LEU A 603 1.65 -14.22 -4.70
CA LEU A 603 1.33 -15.66 -4.76
C LEU A 603 1.43 -16.34 -3.39
N ARG A 604 2.34 -15.90 -2.52
CA ARG A 604 2.45 -16.34 -1.12
C ARG A 604 1.35 -15.78 -0.21
N GLY A 605 0.55 -14.83 -0.71
CA GLY A 605 -0.49 -14.17 0.06
C GLY A 605 -0.02 -12.94 0.83
N ASP A 606 1.14 -12.38 0.49
CA ASP A 606 1.75 -11.24 1.16
C ASP A 606 1.75 -10.00 0.27
N ILE A 607 1.81 -8.83 0.89
CA ILE A 607 2.12 -7.57 0.21
C ILE A 607 3.64 -7.54 -0.05
N PRO A 608 4.12 -7.23 -1.27
CA PRO A 608 5.54 -7.12 -1.55
C PRO A 608 6.26 -6.12 -0.64
N LEU A 609 7.42 -6.51 -0.12
CA LEU A 609 8.27 -5.68 0.73
C LEU A 609 9.62 -5.48 0.06
N PHE A 610 10.02 -4.22 -0.08
CA PHE A 610 11.33 -3.84 -0.58
C PHE A 610 11.97 -2.84 0.38
N GLU A 611 13.26 -3.02 0.63
CA GLU A 611 14.03 -2.12 1.49
C GLU A 611 15.15 -1.45 0.69
N ALA A 612 15.56 -0.28 1.15
CA ALA A 612 16.71 0.45 0.66
C ALA A 612 17.59 0.85 1.84
N LEU A 613 18.89 1.04 1.57
CA LEU A 613 19.80 1.72 2.49
C LEU A 613 20.02 3.14 1.94
N PRO A 614 19.70 4.21 2.69
CA PRO A 614 19.79 5.57 2.19
C PRO A 614 21.16 5.99 1.65
N GLY A 615 22.24 5.37 2.15
CA GLY A 615 23.61 5.57 1.68
C GLY A 615 24.03 4.73 0.46
N ALA A 616 23.15 3.89 -0.09
CA ALA A 616 23.47 2.98 -1.18
C ALA A 616 22.52 3.10 -2.39
N ARG A 617 22.94 2.55 -3.52
CA ARG A 617 22.18 2.50 -4.79
C ARG A 617 21.49 1.15 -5.04
N LYS A 618 21.40 0.29 -4.02
CA LYS A 618 20.88 -1.08 -4.14
C LYS A 618 19.49 -1.20 -3.51
N LEU A 619 18.64 -2.00 -4.14
CA LEU A 619 17.38 -2.45 -3.58
C LEU A 619 17.57 -3.78 -2.85
N LEU A 620 16.92 -3.98 -1.72
CA LEU A 620 16.89 -5.23 -0.97
C LEU A 620 15.51 -5.87 -1.12
N LEU A 621 15.50 -7.16 -1.45
CA LEU A 621 14.28 -7.96 -1.62
C LEU A 621 13.92 -8.69 -0.33
N ASP A 622 12.67 -9.13 -0.22
CA ASP A 622 12.16 -9.81 0.97
C ASP A 622 12.77 -11.21 1.21
N ASP A 623 13.41 -11.79 0.19
CA ASP A 623 14.12 -13.07 0.23
C ASP A 623 15.63 -12.94 0.55
N GLY A 624 16.11 -11.72 0.80
CA GLY A 624 17.50 -11.43 1.15
C GLY A 624 18.41 -11.17 -0.05
N ARG A 625 17.93 -11.33 -1.29
CA ARG A 625 18.68 -10.89 -2.48
C ARG A 625 18.73 -9.36 -2.54
N SER A 626 19.72 -8.84 -3.25
CA SER A 626 19.83 -7.41 -3.56
C SER A 626 19.90 -7.18 -5.06
N VAL A 627 19.37 -6.05 -5.52
CA VAL A 627 19.49 -5.57 -6.90
C VAL A 627 20.45 -4.37 -6.91
N PRO A 628 21.74 -4.57 -7.24
CA PRO A 628 22.71 -3.49 -7.30
C PRO A 628 22.35 -2.47 -8.38
N GLY A 629 22.63 -1.18 -8.12
CA GLY A 629 22.41 -0.12 -9.11
C GLY A 629 20.95 0.16 -9.45
N PHE A 630 19.99 -0.40 -8.70
CA PHE A 630 18.56 -0.17 -8.92
C PHE A 630 18.20 1.32 -8.79
N PHE A 631 18.82 2.04 -7.86
CA PHE A 631 18.62 3.48 -7.70
C PHE A 631 19.68 4.27 -8.46
N ALA A 632 19.25 5.35 -9.12
CA ALA A 632 20.14 6.24 -9.86
C ALA A 632 21.16 6.96 -8.96
N GLU A 633 20.80 7.18 -7.69
CA GLU A 633 21.64 7.82 -6.68
C GLU A 633 21.22 7.35 -5.28
N PRO A 634 22.08 7.45 -4.25
CA PRO A 634 21.68 7.22 -2.87
C PRO A 634 20.61 8.24 -2.42
N ALA A 635 19.62 7.79 -1.64
CA ALA A 635 18.56 8.66 -1.13
C ALA A 635 19.09 9.85 -0.32
N LEU A 636 20.19 9.66 0.41
CA LEU A 636 20.86 10.73 1.17
C LEU A 636 21.31 11.90 0.31
N VAL A 637 21.71 11.66 -0.95
CA VAL A 637 22.09 12.74 -1.87
C VAL A 637 20.86 13.59 -2.22
N ALA A 638 19.69 12.96 -2.37
CA ALA A 638 18.46 13.67 -2.63
C ALA A 638 17.99 14.48 -1.41
N VAL A 639 18.08 13.91 -0.20
CA VAL A 639 17.79 14.60 1.07
C VAL A 639 18.71 15.80 1.27
N ARG A 640 20.02 15.63 1.03
CA ARG A 640 21.00 16.74 1.10
C ARG A 640 20.61 17.89 0.19
N ARG A 641 20.33 17.62 -1.10
CA ARG A 641 19.89 18.65 -2.04
C ARG A 641 18.58 19.32 -1.64
N ARG A 642 17.65 18.59 -1.00
CA ARG A 642 16.42 19.19 -0.48
C ARG A 642 16.73 20.18 0.63
N ILE A 643 17.49 19.76 1.64
CA ILE A 643 17.88 20.64 2.76
C ILE A 643 18.66 21.86 2.23
N GLU A 644 19.55 21.67 1.25
CA GLU A 644 20.29 22.77 0.61
C GLU A 644 19.39 23.73 -0.19
N ALA A 645 18.28 23.25 -0.74
CA ALA A 645 17.31 24.07 -1.43
C ALA A 645 16.32 24.77 -0.49
N MET A 646 16.38 24.52 0.83
CA MET A 646 15.44 25.10 1.79
C MET A 646 15.74 26.59 2.01
N GLY A 647 15.15 27.43 1.15
CA GLY A 647 15.26 28.89 1.20
C GLY A 647 13.90 29.59 1.11
N PRO A 648 13.87 30.93 1.13
CA PRO A 648 12.63 31.70 1.19
C PRO A 648 11.64 31.39 0.06
N GLU A 649 12.12 31.21 -1.16
CA GLU A 649 11.28 30.92 -2.35
C GLU A 649 10.65 29.52 -2.28
N ASP A 650 11.42 28.50 -1.89
CA ASP A 650 10.88 27.15 -1.71
C ASP A 650 9.90 27.11 -0.53
N ARG A 651 10.21 27.79 0.58
CA ARG A 651 9.29 27.88 1.73
C ARG A 651 7.94 28.46 1.32
N GLU A 652 7.93 29.56 0.55
CA GLU A 652 6.69 30.16 0.04
C GLU A 652 5.89 29.18 -0.84
N LEU A 653 6.56 28.40 -1.70
CA LEU A 653 5.91 27.35 -2.48
C LEU A 653 5.32 26.26 -1.58
N GLN A 654 6.08 25.75 -0.61
CA GLN A 654 5.60 24.70 0.29
C GLN A 654 4.41 25.20 1.14
N GLU A 655 4.46 26.41 1.69
CA GLU A 655 3.35 27.00 2.45
C GLU A 655 2.07 27.15 1.61
N ARG A 656 2.19 27.56 0.35
CA ARG A 656 1.04 27.60 -0.57
C ARG A 656 0.44 26.21 -0.78
N ILE A 657 1.26 25.17 -0.85
CA ILE A 657 0.79 23.79 -0.98
C ILE A 657 0.16 23.29 0.32
N VAL A 658 0.72 23.64 1.49
CA VAL A 658 0.11 23.38 2.79
C VAL A 658 -1.29 23.99 2.83
N ALA A 659 -1.41 25.30 2.64
CA ALA A 659 -2.68 26.01 2.67
C ALA A 659 -3.67 25.51 1.62
N GLY A 660 -3.20 25.28 0.38
CA GLY A 660 -4.02 24.76 -0.72
C GLY A 660 -4.56 23.34 -0.46
N SER A 661 -3.89 22.55 0.37
CA SER A 661 -4.39 21.22 0.76
C SER A 661 -5.64 21.29 1.64
N PHE A 662 -5.90 22.42 2.32
CA PHE A 662 -7.11 22.65 3.11
C PHE A 662 -8.25 23.29 2.30
N ALA A 663 -8.05 23.59 1.01
CA ALA A 663 -8.98 24.35 0.16
C ALA A 663 -10.37 23.71 -0.06
N GLY A 664 -10.59 22.46 0.35
CA GLY A 664 -11.94 21.88 0.45
C GLY A 664 -12.85 22.60 1.47
N GLY A 665 -12.29 23.47 2.34
CA GLY A 665 -13.00 24.35 3.27
C GLY A 665 -12.46 25.78 3.37
N VAL A 666 -11.42 26.15 2.60
CA VAL A 666 -10.70 27.43 2.75
C VAL A 666 -10.95 28.37 1.59
N ASP A 667 -11.41 29.58 1.93
CA ASP A 667 -11.30 30.76 1.09
C ASP A 667 -9.81 31.13 0.96
N ILE A 668 -9.26 31.03 -0.25
CA ILE A 668 -7.85 31.33 -0.58
C ILE A 668 -7.49 32.78 -0.19
N SER A 669 -8.49 33.64 0.05
CA SER A 669 -8.32 34.98 0.63
C SER A 669 -7.63 34.98 1.99
N LEU A 670 -7.51 33.86 2.71
CA LEU A 670 -6.78 33.77 3.99
C LEU A 670 -5.24 33.75 3.85
N LEU A 671 -4.70 33.47 2.66
CA LEU A 671 -3.27 33.65 2.36
C LEU A 671 -2.92 35.11 2.07
N GLU A 672 -3.93 35.91 1.76
CA GLU A 672 -3.82 37.36 1.76
C GLU A 672 -4.18 37.81 3.16
N ALA A 673 -3.32 38.57 3.85
CA ALA A 673 -3.79 39.22 5.07
C ALA A 673 -5.07 39.98 4.70
N PRO A 674 -6.24 39.73 5.34
CA PRO A 674 -7.42 40.54 5.07
C PRO A 674 -6.97 41.98 5.27
N PRO A 675 -7.19 42.89 4.30
CA PRO A 675 -6.77 44.26 4.47
C PRO A 675 -7.34 44.71 5.82
N ALA A 676 -6.46 45.18 6.72
CA ALA A 676 -6.77 45.51 8.13
C ALA A 676 -7.94 46.51 8.29
N THR A 677 -8.44 47.03 7.18
CA THR A 677 -9.68 47.76 7.03
C THR A 677 -10.39 47.25 5.77
N ARG A 678 -11.64 46.79 5.87
CA ARG A 678 -12.56 46.74 4.72
C ARG A 678 -12.65 48.18 4.18
N ARG A 679 -11.87 48.49 3.14
CA ARG A 679 -11.94 49.80 2.48
C ARG A 679 -13.36 49.96 1.96
N ARG A 680 -14.04 51.05 2.35
CA ARG A 680 -15.35 51.40 1.78
C ARG A 680 -15.23 51.39 0.24
N PRO A 681 -16.23 50.87 -0.50
CA PRO A 681 -16.24 50.97 -1.95
C PRO A 681 -15.99 52.41 -2.37
N ARG A 682 -15.01 52.64 -3.25
CA ARG A 682 -14.76 53.99 -3.77
C ARG A 682 -15.95 54.39 -4.64
N THR A 683 -16.55 55.55 -4.38
CA THR A 683 -17.69 56.10 -5.12
C THR A 683 -17.29 56.80 -6.43
N ARG A 684 -16.03 56.67 -6.83
CA ARG A 684 -15.43 57.26 -8.03
C ARG A 684 -15.35 56.21 -9.15
N THR A 685 -15.57 56.63 -10.40
CA THR A 685 -15.26 55.83 -11.60
C THR A 685 -13.78 55.40 -11.57
N ALA A 686 -13.54 54.10 -11.79
CA ALA A 686 -12.19 53.55 -11.79
C ALA A 686 -11.36 54.19 -12.91
N ASP A 687 -10.19 54.72 -12.56
CA ASP A 687 -9.25 55.27 -13.53
C ASP A 687 -8.64 54.10 -14.33
N PRO A 688 -8.63 54.15 -15.68
CA PRO A 688 -7.97 53.13 -16.51
C PRO A 688 -6.54 52.82 -16.08
N GLY A 689 -5.78 53.83 -15.63
CA GLY A 689 -4.42 53.66 -15.11
C GLY A 689 -4.38 52.78 -13.85
N GLU A 690 -5.30 52.99 -12.91
CA GLU A 690 -5.44 52.16 -11.70
C GLU A 690 -5.82 50.71 -12.02
N LEU A 691 -6.71 50.50 -13.00
CA LEU A 691 -7.11 49.16 -13.45
C LEU A 691 -5.95 48.40 -14.10
N VAL A 692 -5.17 49.08 -14.95
CA VAL A 692 -3.98 48.48 -15.57
C VAL A 692 -2.93 48.18 -14.52
N ALA A 693 -2.71 49.06 -13.54
CA ALA A 693 -1.78 48.81 -12.44
C ALA A 693 -2.18 47.56 -11.62
N ALA A 694 -3.47 47.44 -11.26
CA ALA A 694 -3.97 46.26 -10.57
C ALA A 694 -3.84 44.97 -11.41
N ALA A 695 -4.14 45.04 -12.71
CA ALA A 695 -3.96 43.92 -13.62
C ALA A 695 -2.47 43.53 -13.77
N THR A 696 -1.57 44.51 -13.79
CA THR A 696 -0.11 44.28 -13.80
C THR A 696 0.35 43.60 -12.52
N GLU A 697 -0.17 43.99 -11.35
CA GLU A 697 0.12 43.31 -10.08
C GLU A 697 -0.34 41.84 -10.09
N ILE A 698 -1.56 41.58 -10.60
CA ILE A 698 -2.08 40.22 -10.80
C ILE A 698 -1.19 39.45 -11.78
N GLY A 699 -0.80 40.05 -12.91
CA GLY A 699 0.09 39.43 -13.90
C GLY A 699 1.46 39.08 -13.34
N ASP A 700 2.06 39.97 -12.55
CA ASP A 700 3.33 39.71 -11.89
C ASP A 700 3.19 38.62 -10.81
N ARG A 701 2.06 38.55 -10.10
CA ARG A 701 1.76 37.43 -9.21
C ARG A 701 1.65 36.12 -10.00
N VAL A 702 0.83 36.06 -11.05
CA VAL A 702 0.68 34.87 -11.90
C VAL A 702 2.04 34.39 -12.40
N ARG A 703 2.90 35.31 -12.87
CA ARG A 703 4.27 34.98 -13.29
C ARG A 703 5.11 34.39 -12.16
N ARG A 704 5.05 34.95 -10.94
CA ARG A 704 5.77 34.42 -9.77
C ARG A 704 5.29 33.03 -9.34
N LEU A 705 4.00 32.74 -9.51
CA LEU A 705 3.42 31.44 -9.13
C LEU A 705 3.71 30.33 -10.15
N ALA A 706 4.27 30.66 -11.32
CA ALA A 706 4.56 29.71 -12.37
C ALA A 706 5.69 28.76 -11.96
N THR A 707 5.53 27.50 -12.29
CA THR A 707 6.59 26.49 -12.26
C THR A 707 7.10 26.30 -13.69
N ALA A 708 8.41 26.40 -13.89
CA ALA A 708 9.02 26.29 -15.20
C ALA A 708 10.23 25.36 -15.16
N GLY A 709 10.47 24.61 -16.23
CA GLY A 709 11.61 23.71 -16.34
C GLY A 709 11.65 22.99 -17.67
N ARG A 710 12.85 22.83 -18.24
CA ARG A 710 13.08 22.12 -19.52
C ARG A 710 12.17 22.60 -20.66
N GLY A 711 11.99 23.92 -20.79
CA GLY A 711 11.15 24.52 -21.84
C GLY A 711 9.63 24.33 -21.65
N ARG A 712 9.20 23.88 -20.47
CA ARG A 712 7.78 23.74 -20.10
C ARG A 712 7.42 24.69 -18.97
N ILE A 713 6.13 25.00 -18.86
CA ILE A 713 5.56 25.84 -17.81
C ILE A 713 4.24 25.26 -17.27
N GLY A 714 3.89 25.56 -16.02
CA GLY A 714 2.63 25.14 -15.42
C GLY A 714 2.37 25.82 -14.08
N TRP A 715 1.15 25.67 -13.56
CA TRP A 715 0.72 26.22 -12.27
C TRP A 715 0.08 25.13 -11.42
N ILE A 716 0.21 25.26 -10.10
CA ILE A 716 -0.47 24.43 -9.11
C ILE A 716 -1.53 25.30 -8.45
N ALA A 717 -2.79 24.91 -8.53
CA ALA A 717 -3.88 25.63 -7.88
C ALA A 717 -5.05 24.68 -7.52
N PRO A 718 -5.92 25.06 -6.58
CA PRO A 718 -7.16 24.33 -6.32
C PRO A 718 -8.04 24.30 -7.56
N ARG A 719 -8.49 23.12 -7.97
CA ARG A 719 -9.41 22.94 -9.10
C ARG A 719 -10.41 21.82 -8.82
N PRO A 720 -11.56 21.79 -9.52
CA PRO A 720 -12.46 20.65 -9.43
C PRO A 720 -11.78 19.42 -10.05
N VAL A 721 -11.52 18.40 -9.23
CA VAL A 721 -10.99 17.09 -9.67
C VAL A 721 -12.10 16.09 -9.99
N ALA A 722 -13.31 16.35 -9.48
CA ALA A 722 -14.56 15.69 -9.88
C ALA A 722 -15.74 16.63 -9.56
N TYR A 723 -16.95 16.28 -9.99
CA TYR A 723 -18.14 17.08 -9.68
C TYR A 723 -18.31 17.23 -8.16
N GLY A 724 -18.24 18.47 -7.66
CA GLY A 724 -18.33 18.78 -6.24
C GLY A 724 -17.08 18.50 -5.40
N VAL A 725 -15.98 18.05 -6.00
CA VAL A 725 -14.72 17.72 -5.30
C VAL A 725 -13.60 18.64 -5.77
N TRP A 726 -13.09 19.46 -4.86
CA TRP A 726 -11.93 20.33 -5.09
C TRP A 726 -10.69 19.75 -4.44
N ASP A 727 -9.57 19.79 -5.15
CA ASP A 727 -8.25 19.45 -4.62
C ASP A 727 -7.16 20.28 -5.31
N LEU A 728 -5.98 20.30 -4.71
CA LEU A 728 -4.80 20.94 -5.26
C LEU A 728 -4.19 20.07 -6.37
N ALA A 729 -4.11 20.61 -7.59
CA ALA A 729 -3.56 19.89 -8.74
C ALA A 729 -2.83 20.83 -9.71
N PRO A 730 -1.99 20.29 -10.62
CA PRO A 730 -1.55 21.04 -11.79
C PRO A 730 -2.76 21.50 -12.61
N LEU A 731 -2.71 22.73 -13.13
CA LEU A 731 -3.77 23.25 -14.00
C LEU A 731 -3.76 22.54 -15.35
N ASP A 732 -4.96 22.21 -15.86
CA ASP A 732 -5.16 21.64 -17.18
C ASP A 732 -5.17 22.73 -18.27
N GLN A 733 -5.35 22.36 -19.53
CA GLN A 733 -5.31 23.28 -20.66
C GLN A 733 -6.64 24.02 -20.98
N ASP A 734 -7.69 23.84 -20.17
CA ASP A 734 -9.00 24.46 -20.44
C ASP A 734 -9.02 25.99 -20.23
N LEU A 735 -10.08 26.64 -20.74
CA LEU A 735 -10.26 28.09 -20.63
C LEU A 735 -10.83 28.53 -19.26
N TYR A 736 -11.61 27.68 -18.59
CA TYR A 736 -12.39 28.04 -17.41
C TYR A 736 -11.51 28.15 -16.15
N SER A 737 -10.66 27.16 -15.93
CA SER A 737 -9.78 27.02 -14.77
C SER A 737 -8.34 26.68 -15.13
N GLY A 738 -8.02 26.64 -16.43
CA GLY A 738 -6.75 26.13 -16.95
C GLY A 738 -5.81 27.18 -17.54
N LEU A 739 -4.75 26.67 -18.18
CA LEU A 739 -3.68 27.44 -18.81
C LEU A 739 -4.18 28.41 -19.88
N SER A 740 -5.21 28.04 -20.65
CA SER A 740 -5.71 28.89 -21.74
C SER A 740 -6.29 30.22 -21.21
N GLY A 741 -6.94 30.20 -20.04
CA GLY A 741 -7.43 31.42 -19.39
C GLY A 741 -6.29 32.34 -18.93
N ILE A 742 -5.23 31.75 -18.36
CA ILE A 742 -4.01 32.47 -17.97
C ILE A 742 -3.34 33.09 -19.21
N GLY A 743 -3.18 32.32 -20.28
CA GLY A 743 -2.58 32.80 -21.53
C GLY A 743 -3.34 33.97 -22.13
N LEU A 744 -4.68 33.88 -22.18
CA LEU A 744 -5.54 34.96 -22.68
C LEU A 744 -5.39 36.25 -21.86
N PHE A 745 -5.40 36.13 -20.52
CA PHE A 745 -5.21 37.26 -19.62
C PHE A 745 -3.85 37.93 -19.84
N LEU A 746 -2.77 37.15 -19.88
CA LEU A 746 -1.40 37.65 -20.06
C LEU A 746 -1.20 38.28 -21.44
N ALA A 747 -1.76 37.70 -22.50
CA ALA A 747 -1.72 38.26 -23.85
C ALA A 747 -2.40 39.63 -23.89
N ARG A 748 -3.59 39.75 -23.29
CA ARG A 748 -4.31 41.02 -23.25
C ARG A 748 -3.56 42.05 -22.41
N LEU A 749 -3.06 41.67 -21.23
CA LEU A 749 -2.28 42.53 -20.36
C LEU A 749 -1.01 43.05 -21.03
N GLY A 750 -0.29 42.19 -21.76
CA GLY A 750 0.87 42.59 -22.55
C GLY A 750 0.54 43.63 -23.61
N SER A 751 -0.60 43.45 -24.32
CA SER A 751 -1.05 44.38 -25.36
C SER A 751 -1.53 45.74 -24.82
N VAL A 752 -2.23 45.76 -23.69
CA VAL A 752 -2.84 46.97 -23.11
C VAL A 752 -1.83 47.76 -22.28
N GLY A 753 -0.99 47.07 -21.51
CA GLY A 753 0.01 47.70 -20.64
C GLY A 753 1.35 47.98 -21.32
N GLY A 754 1.57 47.51 -22.55
CA GLY A 754 2.87 47.66 -23.23
C GLY A 754 4.01 46.93 -22.50
N HIS A 755 3.71 45.77 -21.92
CA HIS A 755 4.65 45.00 -21.09
C HIS A 755 5.10 43.71 -21.81
N PRO A 756 6.27 43.69 -22.48
CA PRO A 756 6.73 42.54 -23.27
C PRO A 756 6.84 41.23 -22.48
N ARG A 757 7.13 41.34 -21.17
CA ARG A 757 7.24 40.18 -20.27
C ARG A 757 5.96 39.34 -20.19
N PHE A 758 4.79 39.96 -20.28
CA PHE A 758 3.51 39.24 -20.25
C PHE A 758 3.16 38.64 -21.61
N ALA A 759 3.51 39.33 -22.70
CA ALA A 759 3.36 38.77 -24.05
C ALA A 759 4.23 37.53 -24.26
N SER A 760 5.49 37.56 -23.81
CA SER A 760 6.39 36.40 -23.85
C SER A 760 5.83 35.23 -23.05
N LEU A 761 5.37 35.49 -21.81
CA LEU A 761 4.80 34.44 -20.96
C LEU A 761 3.51 33.85 -21.56
N ALA A 762 2.70 34.66 -22.24
CA ALA A 762 1.51 34.16 -22.93
C ALA A 762 1.85 33.21 -24.09
N LEU A 763 2.98 33.44 -24.79
CA LEU A 763 3.48 32.53 -25.82
C LEU A 763 3.96 31.21 -25.20
N ASP A 764 4.72 31.26 -24.10
CA ASP A 764 5.15 30.05 -23.38
C ASP A 764 3.95 29.18 -22.95
N VAL A 765 2.87 29.84 -22.49
CA VAL A 765 1.61 29.18 -22.13
C VAL A 765 0.93 28.57 -23.36
N ALA A 766 0.87 29.28 -24.49
CA ALA A 766 0.29 28.77 -25.71
C ALA A 766 1.04 27.53 -26.23
N ASP A 767 2.38 27.56 -26.20
CA ASP A 767 3.23 26.43 -26.58
C ASP A 767 2.99 25.21 -25.70
N GLU A 768 2.83 25.39 -24.38
CA GLU A 768 2.49 24.30 -23.47
C GLU A 768 1.08 23.74 -23.73
N VAL A 769 0.09 24.60 -24.02
CA VAL A 769 -1.26 24.16 -24.37
C VAL A 769 -1.24 23.31 -25.65
N VAL A 770 -0.55 23.77 -26.70
CA VAL A 770 -0.39 23.02 -27.96
C VAL A 770 0.29 21.68 -27.71
N ARG A 771 1.37 21.66 -26.91
CA ARG A 771 2.07 20.43 -26.53
C ARG A 771 1.15 19.41 -25.85
N ARG A 772 0.33 19.86 -24.89
CA ARG A 772 -0.61 18.99 -24.15
C ARG A 772 -1.72 18.44 -25.04
N LEU A 773 -2.21 19.22 -26.00
CA LEU A 773 -3.22 18.76 -26.95
C LEU A 773 -2.63 17.72 -27.91
N GLY A 774 -1.44 17.97 -28.45
CA GLY A 774 -0.73 17.00 -29.29
C GLY A 774 -0.45 15.66 -28.59
N ALA A 775 -0.11 15.69 -27.30
CA ALA A 775 0.07 14.48 -26.50
C ALA A 775 -1.23 13.70 -26.25
N ARG A 776 -2.39 14.37 -26.18
CA ARG A 776 -3.70 13.72 -26.06
C ARG A 776 -4.15 13.06 -27.37
N ASP A 777 -3.89 13.70 -28.50
CA ASP A 777 -4.23 13.15 -29.82
C ASP A 777 -3.34 11.96 -30.18
N ALA A 778 -2.08 11.97 -29.73
CA ALA A 778 -1.20 10.80 -29.80
C ALA A 778 -1.55 9.70 -28.78
N GLY A 779 -2.36 10.03 -27.76
CA GLY A 779 -2.71 9.25 -26.57
C GLY A 779 -3.93 8.31 -26.70
N GLY A 780 -4.57 8.27 -27.87
CA GLY A 780 -5.81 7.54 -28.13
C GLY A 780 -7.02 8.14 -27.39
N GLY A 781 -7.92 8.79 -28.14
CA GLY A 781 -9.19 9.29 -27.63
C GLY A 781 -9.98 8.21 -26.88
N GLY A 782 -10.08 8.37 -25.56
CA GLY A 782 -10.70 7.40 -24.68
C GLY A 782 -10.98 7.96 -23.29
N ALA A 783 -11.70 9.08 -23.23
CA ALA A 783 -12.65 9.47 -22.18
C ALA A 783 -12.94 10.97 -22.32
N ALA A 784 -13.90 11.31 -23.19
CA ALA A 784 -14.75 12.47 -22.93
C ALA A 784 -15.84 11.99 -21.96
N GLY A 785 -15.91 12.63 -20.81
CA GLY A 785 -16.85 12.35 -19.72
C GLY A 785 -16.55 13.26 -18.54
#